data_AF-A0A834HNN9-F1
#
_entry.id   AF-A0A834HNN9-F1
#
_cell.length_a   1.000
_cell.length_b   1.000
_cell.length_c   1.000
_cell.angle_alpha   90.00
_cell.angle_beta   90.00
_cell.angle_gamma   90.00
#
_symmetry.space_group_name_H-M   'P 1'
#
loop_
_entity.id
_entity.type
_entity.pdbx_description
1 polymer ?
#
loop_
_entity_poly.entity_id
_entity_poly.type
_entity_poly.pdbx_seq_one_letter_code
_entity_poly.pdbx_strand_id
1 'polypeptide(L)'
;MISSIKQSTNLTTFSTPSPRKYLSPSKNTQIQSLPTIQNPKQALNHKPLFISSIQRFGPKSRTQRQNPAITCKAYEAADRSQPIAIGLTEESEAARRVKIGGYFAIWWSLNVVFNIYNKKVLNAFPYPWLTSTLSLAVGSAIMLVSWGARIAEAPKVDVEFWKALFPVAVAHTIGHVAATVSMSKVAVSFTHIIKSGEPAFSVLVSRFLLGESFPASVYLSLLPIIGGCALSAFTELNFNMIGFMGAMISNLAFVFRNIFSKKGMKGMAVSGMNYYACLSILSLLILTPFAIAVEGPQMWAAGWQTAISQIGPNFVWWVVAQSVFYHLYNQVSYMSLDQISPLTFSVGNTMKRISVIVSSIIIFHTPVQPINAVGAAIAILGTFLYSQLDEGSGYGHRSDVYYKNIRQSSEKSIHSKQIFYETPIRRLCRGVGLIVSCNLITMKERENPSPFPSNFLFGTASSAYQFEGAFLSDGKGLNNWDVFSHKPGNIVDGTNGDVAVDHYHRYLEDSDLMEDIGVNSYRFSISWARVLPRGRFGKVNMAGIRHYNKLIDSLLHKGIQPFVTLTHYDIPQELEDRYGAWLSPKVQDDFRYYADICFKYFGDRVEHWATFNEPNVVVIRGYRSGIYPPSHCSGSFGNCSNGDSEREPFIAAHNIILSHIAAFELYQTKYKKTQGGSVGIVMNAIWFEPITSSLEDKVAAERAQSFYMNWTAAFPKLMKPVVNHVDCSGLAIWFGEMNNPNTTIEVSLNDVKRVQYMNGYLDALTRAIRKGADVRGYFTWSLLDNFEWISGYTIRFGLHHVDYTTLKRTPKLSATWYKQYITEHKARSTLMSRNIASKLVMIFQQK
;
A
#
# COMPACT_ATOMS: atom_id res chain seq x y z
N MET A 1 16.76 -3.07 -3.41
CA MET A 1 15.82 -4.07 -2.87
C MET A 1 15.33 -3.60 -1.50
N ILE A 2 14.09 -3.94 -1.14
CA ILE A 2 13.51 -3.65 0.19
C ILE A 2 13.39 -4.96 0.96
N SER A 3 13.54 -4.93 2.28
CA SER A 3 13.20 -6.05 3.15
C SER A 3 12.20 -5.62 4.22
N SER A 4 11.23 -6.46 4.56
CA SER A 4 10.14 -6.10 5.47
C SER A 4 9.94 -7.15 6.56
N ILE A 5 9.85 -6.69 7.81
CA ILE A 5 9.55 -7.50 8.99
C ILE A 5 8.20 -7.04 9.55
N LYS A 6 7.34 -8.00 9.89
CA LYS A 6 6.20 -7.75 10.80
C LYS A 6 6.47 -8.51 12.09
N GLN A 7 6.82 -7.79 13.15
CA GLN A 7 6.89 -8.39 14.48
C GLN A 7 5.48 -8.83 14.90
N SER A 8 5.36 -10.05 15.42
CA SER A 8 4.14 -10.46 16.10
C SER A 8 4.04 -9.69 17.43
N THR A 9 2.87 -9.12 17.69
CA THR A 9 2.58 -8.41 18.94
C THR A 9 2.39 -9.42 20.08
N ASN A 10 3.50 -9.98 20.55
CA ASN A 10 3.64 -10.72 21.81
C ASN A 10 5.01 -10.43 22.43
N LEU A 11 5.41 -9.16 22.44
CA LEU A 11 6.37 -8.65 23.40
C LEU A 11 5.63 -8.48 24.74
N THR A 12 5.51 -9.57 25.50
CA THR A 12 5.34 -9.43 26.94
C THR A 12 6.49 -8.60 27.46
N THR A 13 6.16 -7.51 28.15
CA THR A 13 7.11 -6.70 28.90
C THR A 13 7.89 -7.60 29.84
N PHE A 14 9.16 -7.89 29.51
CA PHE A 14 10.10 -8.44 30.47
C PHE A 14 10.40 -7.33 31.49
N SER A 15 9.58 -7.31 32.55
CA SER A 15 9.87 -6.54 33.75
C SER A 15 11.22 -6.98 34.31
N THR A 16 12.06 -6.00 34.61
CA THR A 16 13.34 -6.22 35.27
C THR A 16 13.11 -6.92 36.62
N PRO A 17 13.76 -8.07 36.88
CA PRO A 17 13.74 -8.65 38.21
C PRO A 17 14.46 -7.70 39.18
N SER A 18 13.73 -7.20 40.19
CA SER A 18 14.33 -6.43 41.28
C SER A 18 15.47 -7.23 41.93
N PRO A 19 16.64 -6.62 42.20
CA PRO A 19 17.79 -7.35 42.71
C PRO A 19 17.51 -7.87 44.13
N ARG A 20 17.37 -9.20 44.27
CA ARG A 20 17.38 -9.86 45.58
C ARG A 20 18.74 -9.61 46.24
N LYS A 21 18.70 -8.97 47.41
CA LYS A 21 19.86 -8.77 48.29
C LYS A 21 20.55 -10.10 48.57
N TYR A 22 21.79 -10.25 48.12
CA TYR A 22 22.74 -11.16 48.75
C TYR A 22 23.66 -10.34 49.67
N LEU A 23 23.66 -10.72 50.94
CA LEU A 23 24.55 -10.18 51.97
C LEU A 23 25.88 -10.94 51.94
N SER A 24 26.99 -10.22 51.81
CA SER A 24 28.34 -10.68 52.15
C SER A 24 29.15 -9.50 52.71
N PRO A 25 30.09 -9.71 53.65
CA PRO A 25 30.48 -8.67 54.60
C PRO A 25 31.68 -7.80 54.17
N SER A 26 31.84 -6.75 54.98
CA SER A 26 32.86 -5.70 54.97
C SER A 26 34.31 -6.13 54.70
N LYS A 27 35.06 -5.20 54.08
CA LYS A 27 36.39 -4.80 54.57
C LYS A 27 36.60 -3.30 54.35
N ASN A 28 37.05 -2.61 55.40
CA ASN A 28 37.31 -1.18 55.41
C ASN A 28 38.67 -0.85 54.78
N THR A 29 38.73 0.24 54.03
CA THR A 29 39.88 1.17 54.08
C THR A 29 39.40 2.60 53.86
N GLN A 30 39.62 3.48 54.84
CA GLN A 30 39.37 4.93 54.76
C GLN A 30 40.66 5.70 54.40
N ILE A 31 40.49 7.03 54.25
CA ILE A 31 41.50 8.13 54.14
C ILE A 31 41.97 8.37 52.70
N GLN A 32 42.04 9.60 52.15
CA GLN A 32 41.81 10.96 52.71
C GLN A 32 40.78 11.79 51.89
N SER A 33 40.85 13.13 51.91
CA SER A 33 39.84 14.03 51.34
C SER A 33 40.38 15.39 50.85
N LEU A 34 39.79 15.92 49.76
CA LEU A 34 39.60 17.36 49.45
C LEU A 34 40.86 18.18 49.05
N PRO A 35 40.74 19.34 48.32
CA PRO A 35 39.61 20.27 48.31
C PRO A 35 38.94 20.63 46.97
N THR A 36 37.68 21.03 47.13
CA THR A 36 36.81 21.73 46.18
C THR A 36 37.36 23.12 45.82
N ILE A 37 37.28 23.52 44.54
CA ILE A 37 37.36 24.93 44.11
C ILE A 37 36.08 25.29 43.37
N GLN A 38 35.60 26.52 43.59
CA GLN A 38 34.29 27.01 43.18
C GLN A 38 34.23 27.42 41.70
N ASN A 39 33.06 27.26 41.09
CA ASN A 39 32.72 27.86 39.79
C ASN A 39 32.84 29.40 39.83
N PRO A 40 33.14 30.01 38.68
CA PRO A 40 32.23 31.04 38.17
C PRO A 40 31.77 30.79 36.73
N LYS A 41 30.53 31.18 36.44
CA LYS A 41 30.00 31.23 35.07
C LYS A 41 30.70 32.34 34.29
N GLN A 42 31.30 32.03 33.14
CA GLN A 42 31.49 33.00 32.05
C GLN A 42 31.19 32.33 30.72
N ALA A 43 30.37 33.00 29.92
CA ALA A 43 30.07 32.61 28.55
C ALA A 43 31.07 33.27 27.60
N LEU A 44 31.56 32.55 26.59
CA LEU A 44 32.12 33.21 25.42
C LEU A 44 31.93 32.39 24.14
N ASN A 45 31.48 33.09 23.09
CA ASN A 45 31.26 32.59 21.75
C ASN A 45 32.56 32.09 21.09
N HIS A 46 32.52 30.96 20.37
CA HIS A 46 33.39 30.77 19.21
C HIS A 46 32.61 30.23 18.00
N LYS A 47 33.05 30.65 16.81
CA LYS A 47 32.30 30.66 15.53
C LYS A 47 32.34 29.31 14.80
N PRO A 48 31.40 29.07 13.86
CA PRO A 48 31.44 27.89 12.99
C PRO A 48 32.63 27.92 12.01
N LEU A 49 33.15 26.73 11.70
CA LEU A 49 34.21 26.51 10.70
C LEU A 49 33.70 26.79 9.29
N PHE A 50 34.34 27.74 8.60
CA PHE A 50 34.18 27.95 7.16
C PHE A 50 34.97 26.88 6.39
N ILE A 51 34.35 26.25 5.38
CA ILE A 51 35.05 25.50 4.34
C ILE A 51 35.15 26.41 3.11
N SER A 52 36.38 26.58 2.59
CA SER A 52 36.70 27.49 1.50
C SER A 52 36.20 27.00 0.14
N SER A 53 35.90 27.95 -0.75
CA SER A 53 35.64 27.67 -2.15
C SER A 53 36.93 27.41 -2.92
N ILE A 54 36.86 26.54 -3.94
CA ILE A 54 37.84 26.50 -5.03
C ILE A 54 37.13 26.94 -6.31
N GLN A 55 37.72 27.92 -6.97
CA GLN A 55 37.33 28.46 -8.27
C GLN A 55 38.49 28.19 -9.23
N ARG A 56 38.22 27.88 -10.52
CA ARG A 56 38.83 28.49 -11.73
C ARG A 56 38.45 27.76 -13.05
N PHE A 57 37.86 28.54 -13.96
CA PHE A 57 37.88 28.56 -15.44
C PHE A 57 37.62 27.29 -16.32
N GLY A 58 36.80 27.47 -17.37
CA GLY A 58 36.51 26.51 -18.47
C GLY A 58 37.32 26.80 -19.75
N PRO A 59 36.79 26.69 -21.02
CA PRO A 59 35.42 26.34 -21.46
C PRO A 59 35.28 25.40 -22.73
N LYS A 60 34.04 24.93 -23.02
CA LYS A 60 33.48 24.41 -24.31
C LYS A 60 34.23 23.25 -25.06
N SER A 61 33.58 22.12 -25.41
CA SER A 61 32.58 22.07 -26.50
C SER A 61 31.91 20.69 -26.75
N ARG A 62 30.78 20.76 -27.48
CA ARG A 62 30.17 19.79 -28.43
C ARG A 62 29.36 18.53 -27.99
N THR A 63 28.13 18.51 -28.51
CA THR A 63 27.29 17.36 -28.95
C THR A 63 26.82 16.33 -27.92
N GLN A 64 25.59 16.51 -27.44
CA GLN A 64 24.81 15.50 -26.73
C GLN A 64 23.73 14.93 -27.67
N ARG A 65 23.84 13.65 -28.05
CA ARG A 65 22.72 12.90 -28.66
C ARG A 65 21.72 12.54 -27.57
N GLN A 66 20.46 12.90 -27.76
CA GLN A 66 19.38 12.51 -26.85
C GLN A 66 19.02 11.03 -27.07
N ASN A 67 19.03 10.24 -26.01
CA ASN A 67 18.19 9.05 -25.85
C ASN A 67 17.24 9.34 -24.67
N PRO A 68 15.98 8.86 -24.71
CA PRO A 68 14.97 9.28 -23.74
C PRO A 68 15.25 8.67 -22.36
N ALA A 69 15.53 9.53 -21.38
CA ALA A 69 15.55 9.13 -19.98
C ALA A 69 14.12 8.80 -19.54
N ILE A 70 13.89 7.55 -19.11
CA ILE A 70 12.62 7.15 -18.51
C ILE A 70 12.59 7.68 -17.07
N THR A 71 11.94 8.81 -16.87
CA THR A 71 11.84 9.48 -15.56
C THR A 71 10.95 8.68 -14.61
N CYS A 72 11.54 8.11 -13.56
CA CYS A 72 10.80 7.39 -12.53
C CYS A 72 9.99 8.36 -11.66
N LYS A 73 8.66 8.39 -11.82
CA LYS A 73 7.74 9.25 -11.05
C LYS A 73 7.27 8.65 -9.72
N ALA A 74 8.10 7.84 -9.08
CA ALA A 74 7.77 7.19 -7.80
C ALA A 74 8.10 8.04 -6.55
N TYR A 75 8.86 9.14 -6.68
CA TYR A 75 9.40 9.90 -5.54
C TYR A 75 9.01 11.39 -5.48
N GLU A 76 8.19 11.91 -6.39
CA GLU A 76 7.74 13.32 -6.38
C GLU A 76 6.75 13.66 -5.24
N ALA A 77 6.34 12.68 -4.42
CA ALA A 77 5.49 12.90 -3.25
C ALA A 77 6.26 13.40 -2.01
N ALA A 78 7.59 13.27 -1.98
CA ALA A 78 8.42 13.61 -0.80
C ALA A 78 9.07 15.01 -0.88
N ASP A 79 9.11 15.65 -2.05
CA ASP A 79 9.85 16.92 -2.28
C ASP A 79 8.94 18.16 -2.27
N ARG A 80 7.83 18.10 -1.49
CA ARG A 80 6.95 19.24 -1.19
C ARG A 80 6.93 19.57 0.29
N SER A 81 8.10 19.78 0.88
CA SER A 81 8.23 20.43 2.18
C SER A 81 7.87 21.92 2.07
N GLN A 82 6.58 22.25 2.08
CA GLN A 82 6.11 23.55 2.55
C GLN A 82 5.63 23.42 4.00
N PRO A 83 5.87 24.42 4.86
CA PRO A 83 5.45 24.37 6.25
C PRO A 83 3.91 24.42 6.31
N ILE A 84 3.29 23.31 6.73
CA ILE A 84 1.84 23.26 6.93
C ILE A 84 1.51 23.97 8.24
N ALA A 85 0.76 25.06 8.13
CA ALA A 85 0.13 25.71 9.26
C ALA A 85 -0.97 24.81 9.86
N ILE A 86 -1.11 24.92 11.18
CA ILE A 86 -1.90 24.07 12.07
C ILE A 86 -3.36 23.89 11.59
N GLY A 87 -3.77 22.63 11.44
CA GLY A 87 -5.17 22.20 11.32
C GLY A 87 -5.37 20.89 12.09
N LEU A 88 -6.27 20.90 13.09
CA LEU A 88 -6.39 19.84 14.10
C LEU A 88 -7.07 18.56 13.60
N THR A 89 -6.76 17.46 14.29
CA THR A 89 -7.34 16.10 14.23
C THR A 89 -7.14 15.25 12.96
N GLU A 90 -6.52 14.08 13.13
CA GLU A 90 -7.12 12.87 12.54
C GLU A 90 -7.73 12.03 13.66
N GLU A 91 -8.36 10.93 13.29
CA GLU A 91 -9.22 10.11 14.15
C GLU A 91 -8.89 8.63 13.97
N SER A 92 -9.09 7.82 15.02
CA SER A 92 -8.88 6.36 14.96
C SER A 92 -9.75 5.71 13.87
N GLU A 93 -9.44 4.49 13.42
CA GLU A 93 -10.24 3.85 12.36
C GLU A 93 -11.73 3.67 12.75
N ALA A 94 -12.01 3.42 14.04
CA ALA A 94 -13.36 3.40 14.57
C ALA A 94 -14.00 4.80 14.54
N ALA A 95 -13.28 5.84 14.96
CA ALA A 95 -13.77 7.21 14.89
C ALA A 95 -13.96 7.70 13.44
N ARG A 96 -13.10 7.28 12.49
CA ARG A 96 -13.26 7.51 11.05
C ARG A 96 -14.51 6.81 10.50
N ARG A 97 -14.79 5.57 10.91
CA ARG A 97 -16.03 4.86 10.56
C ARG A 97 -17.27 5.57 11.15
N VAL A 98 -17.19 6.05 12.40
CA VAL A 98 -18.25 6.84 13.05
C VAL A 98 -18.44 8.22 12.38
N LYS A 99 -17.37 8.91 11.99
CA LYS A 99 -17.40 10.19 11.27
C LYS A 99 -17.97 10.04 9.86
N ILE A 100 -17.56 9.01 9.13
CA ILE A 100 -18.16 8.67 7.83
C ILE A 100 -19.65 8.35 8.02
N GLY A 101 -20.02 7.55 9.02
CA GLY A 101 -21.42 7.28 9.37
C GLY A 101 -22.21 8.55 9.75
N GLY A 102 -21.61 9.46 10.50
CA GLY A 102 -22.18 10.76 10.87
C GLY A 102 -22.36 11.69 9.67
N TYR A 103 -21.37 11.77 8.78
CA TYR A 103 -21.48 12.48 7.51
C TYR A 103 -22.61 11.90 6.64
N PHE A 104 -22.76 10.57 6.59
CA PHE A 104 -23.88 9.91 5.91
C PHE A 104 -25.23 10.28 6.53
N ALA A 105 -25.39 10.17 7.84
CA ALA A 105 -26.63 10.51 8.54
C ALA A 105 -27.03 11.99 8.37
N ILE A 106 -26.06 12.90 8.51
CA ILE A 106 -26.25 14.34 8.28
C ILE A 106 -26.61 14.61 6.82
N TRP A 107 -25.88 14.03 5.87
CA TRP A 107 -26.14 14.18 4.43
C TRP A 107 -27.55 13.74 4.06
N TRP A 108 -28.01 12.58 4.57
CA TRP A 108 -29.34 12.06 4.30
C TRP A 108 -30.43 12.97 4.90
N SER A 109 -30.29 13.37 6.17
CA SER A 109 -31.23 14.27 6.85
C SER A 109 -31.34 15.63 6.14
N LEU A 110 -30.22 16.26 5.81
CA LEU A 110 -30.20 17.53 5.06
C LEU A 110 -30.84 17.39 3.68
N ASN A 111 -30.63 16.25 3.00
CA ASN A 111 -31.24 16.01 1.70
C ASN A 111 -32.77 15.81 1.81
N VAL A 112 -33.28 15.14 2.85
CA VAL A 112 -34.73 15.05 3.12
C VAL A 112 -35.33 16.46 3.24
N VAL A 113 -34.77 17.31 4.10
CA VAL A 113 -35.26 18.69 4.30
C VAL A 113 -35.22 19.50 3.00
N PHE A 114 -34.12 19.44 2.24
CA PHE A 114 -34.04 20.07 0.92
C PHE A 114 -35.18 19.64 0.00
N ASN A 115 -35.41 18.33 -0.18
CA ASN A 115 -36.42 17.86 -1.14
C ASN A 115 -37.84 18.24 -0.71
N ILE A 116 -38.13 18.30 0.60
CA ILE A 116 -39.43 18.77 1.11
C ILE A 116 -39.64 20.25 0.78
N TYR A 117 -38.69 21.12 1.17
CA TYR A 117 -38.84 22.57 0.92
C TYR A 117 -38.77 22.90 -0.57
N ASN A 118 -37.93 22.22 -1.35
CA ASN A 118 -37.88 22.35 -2.80
C ASN A 118 -39.23 22.02 -3.43
N LYS A 119 -39.88 20.91 -3.03
CA LYS A 119 -41.22 20.59 -3.55
C LYS A 119 -42.30 21.59 -3.09
N LYS A 120 -42.26 22.04 -1.84
CA LYS A 120 -43.17 23.09 -1.34
C LYS A 120 -43.02 24.40 -2.13
N VAL A 121 -41.78 24.82 -2.41
CA VAL A 121 -41.49 25.99 -3.25
C VAL A 121 -41.98 25.77 -4.68
N LEU A 122 -41.65 24.65 -5.33
CA LEU A 122 -42.04 24.38 -6.72
C LEU A 122 -43.55 24.22 -6.92
N ASN A 123 -44.30 23.81 -5.90
CA ASN A 123 -45.77 23.75 -5.96
C ASN A 123 -46.41 25.15 -5.94
N ALA A 124 -45.76 26.13 -5.31
CA ALA A 124 -46.24 27.52 -5.20
C ALA A 124 -45.64 28.45 -6.26
N PHE A 125 -44.41 28.15 -6.68
CA PHE A 125 -43.57 28.94 -7.55
C PHE A 125 -42.91 28.00 -8.57
N PRO A 126 -43.60 27.64 -9.66
CA PRO A 126 -43.24 26.53 -10.55
C PRO A 126 -42.12 26.89 -11.55
N TYR A 127 -41.10 27.60 -11.08
CA TYR A 127 -39.94 28.12 -11.84
C TYR A 127 -38.66 27.38 -11.43
N PRO A 128 -38.43 26.14 -11.92
CA PRO A 128 -37.32 25.30 -11.52
C PRO A 128 -35.93 25.83 -11.91
N TRP A 129 -35.79 26.64 -12.98
CA TRP A 129 -34.49 27.20 -13.36
C TRP A 129 -34.09 28.32 -12.41
N LEU A 130 -34.98 29.26 -12.10
CA LEU A 130 -34.73 30.27 -11.06
C LEU A 130 -34.53 29.62 -9.69
N THR A 131 -35.38 28.67 -9.29
CA THR A 131 -35.24 27.99 -7.99
C THR A 131 -33.87 27.31 -7.85
N SER A 132 -33.39 26.66 -8.92
CA SER A 132 -32.05 26.08 -8.99
C SER A 132 -30.92 27.12 -8.98
N THR A 133 -31.16 28.28 -9.62
CA THR A 133 -30.21 29.41 -9.63
C THR A 133 -30.08 30.03 -8.24
N LEU A 134 -31.21 30.26 -7.55
CA LEU A 134 -31.23 30.78 -6.19
C LEU A 134 -30.53 29.85 -5.20
N SER A 135 -30.66 28.53 -5.36
CA SER A 135 -29.98 27.58 -4.48
C SER A 135 -28.46 27.58 -4.66
N LEU A 136 -27.97 27.77 -5.90
CA LEU A 136 -26.54 27.97 -6.18
C LEU A 136 -26.07 29.37 -5.77
N ALA A 137 -26.91 30.41 -5.89
CA ALA A 137 -26.59 31.79 -5.51
C ALA A 137 -26.39 31.92 -4.00
N VAL A 138 -27.33 31.41 -3.21
CA VAL A 138 -27.23 31.40 -1.73
C VAL A 138 -26.04 30.56 -1.28
N GLY A 139 -25.83 29.37 -1.85
CA GLY A 139 -24.66 28.54 -1.52
C GLY A 139 -23.32 29.20 -1.85
N SER A 140 -23.25 29.91 -2.98
CA SER A 140 -22.07 30.68 -3.38
C SER A 140 -21.85 31.89 -2.46
N ALA A 141 -22.91 32.60 -2.09
CA ALA A 141 -22.86 33.72 -1.15
C ALA A 141 -22.39 33.28 0.25
N ILE A 142 -22.91 32.16 0.77
CA ILE A 142 -22.47 31.57 2.05
C ILE A 142 -20.95 31.32 2.04
N MET A 143 -20.41 30.73 0.96
CA MET A 143 -18.97 30.45 0.87
C MET A 143 -18.13 31.71 0.65
N LEU A 144 -18.57 32.66 -0.16
CA LEU A 144 -17.88 33.95 -0.34
C LEU A 144 -17.82 34.76 0.97
N VAL A 145 -18.92 34.79 1.73
CA VAL A 145 -18.96 35.41 3.07
C VAL A 145 -18.08 34.64 4.06
N SER A 146 -18.10 33.30 4.03
CA SER A 146 -17.25 32.45 4.88
C SER A 146 -15.75 32.68 4.63
N TRP A 147 -15.33 32.78 3.36
CA TRP A 147 -13.94 33.11 3.00
C TRP A 147 -13.58 34.56 3.36
N GLY A 148 -14.47 35.53 3.11
CA GLY A 148 -14.24 36.94 3.47
C GLY A 148 -14.13 37.18 4.97
N ALA A 149 -14.96 36.49 5.75
CA ALA A 149 -14.94 36.50 7.22
C ALA A 149 -13.87 35.58 7.83
N ARG A 150 -13.09 34.87 7.00
CA ARG A 150 -12.06 33.89 7.42
C ARG A 150 -12.58 32.74 8.30
N ILE A 151 -13.86 32.39 8.15
CA ILE A 151 -14.47 31.21 8.79
C ILE A 151 -13.99 29.92 8.10
N ALA A 152 -13.71 30.00 6.79
CA ALA A 152 -13.05 28.96 6.02
C ALA A 152 -11.87 29.55 5.24
N GLU A 153 -10.82 28.75 5.01
CA GLU A 153 -9.69 29.18 4.17
C GLU A 153 -10.10 29.23 2.69
N ALA A 154 -9.76 30.32 2.01
CA ALA A 154 -9.97 30.46 0.57
C ALA A 154 -9.06 29.51 -0.23
N PRO A 155 -9.57 28.78 -1.23
CA PRO A 155 -8.77 27.83 -1.99
C PRO A 155 -7.73 28.52 -2.87
N LYS A 156 -6.52 27.96 -2.89
CA LYS A 156 -5.49 28.31 -3.88
C LYS A 156 -5.87 27.68 -5.22
N VAL A 157 -6.31 28.51 -6.18
CA VAL A 157 -6.77 28.07 -7.51
C VAL A 157 -5.89 28.66 -8.61
N ASP A 158 -5.63 27.86 -9.64
CA ASP A 158 -4.91 28.26 -10.85
C ASP A 158 -5.76 28.05 -12.11
N VAL A 159 -5.22 28.39 -13.28
CA VAL A 159 -5.95 28.28 -14.56
C VAL A 159 -6.25 26.81 -14.90
N GLU A 160 -5.37 25.88 -14.55
CA GLU A 160 -5.57 24.45 -14.80
C GLU A 160 -6.66 23.84 -13.90
N PHE A 161 -6.78 24.29 -12.65
CA PHE A 161 -7.90 23.95 -11.77
C PHE A 161 -9.24 24.33 -12.40
N TRP A 162 -9.39 25.56 -12.89
CA TRP A 162 -10.63 26.01 -13.52
C TRP A 162 -10.95 25.26 -14.81
N LYS A 163 -9.94 24.96 -15.65
CA LYS A 163 -10.11 24.09 -16.84
C LYS A 163 -10.58 22.68 -16.47
N ALA A 164 -10.00 22.08 -15.43
CA ALA A 164 -10.39 20.74 -14.96
C ALA A 164 -11.76 20.73 -14.28
N LEU A 165 -12.14 21.82 -13.61
CA LEU A 165 -13.44 21.97 -12.93
C LEU A 165 -14.59 22.26 -13.91
N PHE A 166 -14.34 22.96 -15.03
CA PHE A 166 -15.37 23.35 -16.00
C PHE A 166 -16.29 22.20 -16.47
N PRO A 167 -15.80 21.04 -16.97
CA PRO A 167 -16.68 19.93 -17.36
C PRO A 167 -17.48 19.35 -16.18
N VAL A 168 -16.94 19.44 -14.97
CA VAL A 168 -17.62 19.01 -13.73
C VAL A 168 -18.75 19.99 -13.36
N ALA A 169 -18.53 21.29 -13.54
CA ALA A 169 -19.53 22.34 -13.29
C ALA A 169 -20.68 22.27 -14.30
N VAL A 170 -20.40 22.02 -15.59
CA VAL A 170 -21.43 21.77 -16.61
C VAL A 170 -22.29 20.55 -16.21
N ALA A 171 -21.65 19.43 -15.85
CA ALA A 171 -22.36 18.22 -15.40
C ALA A 171 -23.15 18.45 -14.09
N HIS A 172 -22.66 19.28 -13.16
CA HIS A 172 -23.39 19.65 -11.95
C HIS A 172 -24.60 20.52 -12.25
N THR A 173 -24.47 21.56 -13.09
CA THR A 173 -25.56 22.46 -13.49
C THR A 173 -26.68 21.69 -14.19
N ILE A 174 -26.35 20.88 -15.20
CA ILE A 174 -27.33 20.04 -15.91
C ILE A 174 -28.03 19.10 -14.93
N GLY A 175 -27.26 18.42 -14.06
CA GLY A 175 -27.80 17.47 -13.10
C GLY A 175 -28.71 18.09 -12.05
N HIS A 176 -28.41 19.32 -11.62
CA HIS A 176 -29.23 20.07 -10.69
C HIS A 176 -30.55 20.52 -11.33
N VAL A 177 -30.48 21.29 -12.43
CA VAL A 177 -31.69 21.82 -13.07
C VAL A 177 -32.63 20.70 -13.52
N ALA A 178 -32.10 19.61 -14.08
CA ALA A 178 -32.91 18.48 -14.51
C ALA A 178 -33.62 17.77 -13.33
N ALA A 179 -33.00 17.74 -12.14
CA ALA A 179 -33.62 17.22 -10.94
C ALA A 179 -34.74 18.14 -10.40
N THR A 180 -34.54 19.46 -10.44
CA THR A 180 -35.55 20.45 -10.01
C THR A 180 -36.72 20.51 -10.98
N VAL A 181 -36.47 20.45 -12.30
CA VAL A 181 -37.49 20.29 -13.35
C VAL A 181 -38.26 18.98 -13.17
N SER A 182 -37.59 17.89 -12.77
CA SER A 182 -38.28 16.66 -12.41
C SER A 182 -39.26 16.89 -11.25
N MET A 183 -38.77 17.40 -10.12
CA MET A 183 -39.58 17.63 -8.92
C MET A 183 -40.71 18.65 -9.11
N SER A 184 -40.65 19.55 -10.09
CA SER A 184 -41.77 20.45 -10.40
C SER A 184 -42.90 19.77 -11.19
N LYS A 185 -42.60 18.67 -11.92
CA LYS A 185 -43.57 17.96 -12.78
C LYS A 185 -44.08 16.63 -12.23
N VAL A 186 -43.38 16.00 -11.30
CA VAL A 186 -43.76 14.70 -10.68
C VAL A 186 -43.65 14.72 -9.16
N ALA A 187 -44.04 13.63 -8.51
CA ALA A 187 -43.83 13.41 -7.08
C ALA A 187 -42.33 13.25 -6.75
N VAL A 188 -41.93 13.71 -5.55
CA VAL A 188 -40.54 13.59 -5.06
C VAL A 188 -40.11 12.13 -4.99
N SER A 189 -40.99 11.25 -4.50
CA SER A 189 -40.80 9.80 -4.48
C SER A 189 -40.47 9.26 -5.88
N PHE A 190 -41.29 9.60 -6.90
CA PHE A 190 -41.07 9.18 -8.28
C PHE A 190 -39.72 9.64 -8.83
N THR A 191 -39.37 10.93 -8.67
CA THR A 191 -38.06 11.45 -9.08
C THR A 191 -36.92 10.64 -8.45
N HIS A 192 -37.00 10.31 -7.16
CA HIS A 192 -35.94 9.55 -6.49
C HIS A 192 -35.93 8.06 -6.81
N ILE A 193 -37.08 7.45 -7.15
CA ILE A 193 -37.17 6.07 -7.67
C ILE A 193 -36.48 5.98 -9.02
N ILE A 194 -36.85 6.80 -10.01
CA ILE A 194 -36.18 6.81 -11.33
C ILE A 194 -34.69 7.10 -11.17
N LYS A 195 -34.35 8.07 -10.31
CA LYS A 195 -32.96 8.38 -10.05
C LYS A 195 -32.21 7.28 -9.27
N SER A 196 -32.87 6.29 -8.66
CA SER A 196 -32.18 5.15 -8.01
C SER A 196 -31.41 4.27 -8.99
N GLY A 197 -31.71 4.34 -10.29
CA GLY A 197 -30.94 3.71 -11.37
C GLY A 197 -29.51 4.25 -11.60
N GLU A 198 -29.01 5.15 -10.76
CA GLU A 198 -27.64 5.71 -10.84
C GLU A 198 -26.54 4.63 -10.99
N PRO A 199 -26.55 3.49 -10.27
CA PRO A 199 -25.53 2.46 -10.44
C PRO A 199 -25.48 1.85 -11.84
N ALA A 200 -26.61 1.72 -12.53
CA ALA A 200 -26.64 1.22 -13.91
C ALA A 200 -25.93 2.20 -14.86
N PHE A 201 -26.18 3.50 -14.70
CA PHE A 201 -25.43 4.54 -15.42
C PHE A 201 -23.95 4.57 -15.05
N SER A 202 -23.60 4.38 -13.77
CA SER A 202 -22.21 4.30 -13.31
C SER A 202 -21.44 3.17 -14.00
N VAL A 203 -22.01 1.96 -14.05
CA VAL A 203 -21.41 0.79 -14.73
C VAL A 203 -21.24 1.06 -16.23
N LEU A 204 -22.25 1.62 -16.90
CA LEU A 204 -22.18 1.92 -18.34
C LEU A 204 -21.13 3.00 -18.63
N VAL A 205 -21.13 4.12 -17.90
CA VAL A 205 -20.17 5.22 -18.11
C VAL A 205 -18.75 4.77 -17.81
N SER A 206 -18.51 4.03 -16.72
CA SER A 206 -17.21 3.42 -16.43
C SER A 206 -16.76 2.44 -17.53
N ARG A 207 -17.68 1.60 -18.04
CA ARG A 207 -17.38 0.65 -19.12
C ARG A 207 -16.93 1.36 -20.40
N PHE A 208 -17.65 2.39 -20.82
CA PHE A 208 -17.41 3.05 -22.12
C PHE A 208 -16.37 4.17 -22.08
N LEU A 209 -16.20 4.90 -20.97
CA LEU A 209 -15.24 6.00 -20.88
C LEU A 209 -13.93 5.65 -20.16
N LEU A 210 -13.96 4.70 -19.21
CA LEU A 210 -12.77 4.30 -18.45
C LEU A 210 -12.21 2.94 -18.90
N GLY A 211 -12.94 2.21 -19.74
CA GLY A 211 -12.56 0.88 -20.25
C GLY A 211 -12.70 -0.25 -19.21
N GLU A 212 -13.25 0.05 -18.02
CA GLU A 212 -13.39 -0.89 -16.91
C GLU A 212 -14.27 -2.09 -17.29
N SER A 213 -14.03 -3.28 -16.72
CA SER A 213 -14.82 -4.48 -16.95
C SER A 213 -15.40 -5.02 -15.65
N PHE A 214 -16.72 -5.20 -15.62
CA PHE A 214 -17.43 -5.69 -14.45
C PHE A 214 -17.75 -7.20 -14.59
N PRO A 215 -17.84 -7.95 -13.48
CA PRO A 215 -18.23 -9.36 -13.53
C PRO A 215 -19.71 -9.51 -13.93
N ALA A 216 -20.08 -10.69 -14.45
CA ALA A 216 -21.46 -10.97 -14.88
C ALA A 216 -22.50 -10.76 -13.75
N SER A 217 -22.11 -10.97 -12.48
CA SER A 217 -22.95 -10.70 -11.32
C SER A 217 -23.36 -9.22 -11.19
N VAL A 218 -22.46 -8.28 -11.49
CA VAL A 218 -22.76 -6.84 -11.49
C VAL A 218 -23.77 -6.52 -12.58
N TYR A 219 -23.63 -7.07 -13.79
CA TYR A 219 -24.64 -6.89 -14.85
C TYR A 219 -25.99 -7.52 -14.48
N LEU A 220 -26.00 -8.68 -13.82
CA LEU A 220 -27.23 -9.32 -13.33
C LEU A 220 -27.91 -8.50 -12.22
N SER A 221 -27.18 -7.80 -11.36
CA SER A 221 -27.78 -6.90 -10.35
C SER A 221 -28.32 -5.60 -10.95
N LEU A 222 -27.90 -5.20 -12.15
CA LEU A 222 -28.55 -4.11 -12.87
C LEU A 222 -29.97 -4.48 -13.35
N LEU A 223 -30.28 -5.76 -13.57
CA LEU A 223 -31.62 -6.19 -14.02
C LEU A 223 -32.74 -5.81 -13.05
N PRO A 224 -32.68 -6.11 -11.73
CA PRO A 224 -33.69 -5.61 -10.78
C PRO A 224 -33.65 -4.08 -10.60
N ILE A 225 -32.51 -3.41 -10.75
CA ILE A 225 -32.44 -1.94 -10.70
C ILE A 225 -33.25 -1.33 -11.86
N ILE A 226 -32.95 -1.74 -13.09
CA ILE A 226 -33.60 -1.26 -14.31
C ILE A 226 -35.07 -1.70 -14.33
N GLY A 227 -35.36 -2.95 -14.01
CA GLY A 227 -36.71 -3.51 -13.97
C GLY A 227 -37.60 -2.86 -12.91
N GLY A 228 -37.08 -2.59 -11.71
CA GLY A 228 -37.81 -1.88 -10.67
C GLY A 228 -38.09 -0.42 -11.03
N CYS A 229 -37.10 0.29 -11.56
CA CYS A 229 -37.28 1.66 -12.07
C CYS A 229 -38.30 1.72 -13.22
N ALA A 230 -38.26 0.75 -14.14
CA ALA A 230 -39.20 0.65 -15.25
C ALA A 230 -40.62 0.33 -14.74
N LEU A 231 -40.78 -0.61 -13.82
CA LEU A 231 -42.09 -0.97 -13.25
C LEU A 231 -42.74 0.24 -12.57
N SER A 232 -42.00 0.95 -11.70
CA SER A 232 -42.50 2.19 -11.09
C SER A 232 -42.75 3.32 -12.11
N ALA A 233 -42.03 3.34 -13.24
CA ALA A 233 -42.30 4.29 -14.34
C ALA A 233 -43.63 4.00 -15.04
N PHE A 234 -43.89 2.73 -15.37
CA PHE A 234 -45.09 2.30 -16.10
C PHE A 234 -46.39 2.42 -15.29
N THR A 235 -46.32 2.39 -13.96
CA THR A 235 -47.51 2.40 -13.09
C THR A 235 -47.72 3.72 -12.35
N GLU A 236 -46.98 4.78 -12.69
CA GLU A 236 -47.21 6.11 -12.11
C GLU A 236 -48.49 6.76 -12.65
N LEU A 237 -49.47 6.93 -11.76
CA LEU A 237 -50.78 7.52 -12.06
C LEU A 237 -50.67 8.91 -12.70
N ASN A 238 -49.65 9.67 -12.32
CA ASN A 238 -49.39 11.01 -12.84
C ASN A 238 -48.08 11.03 -13.65
N PHE A 239 -47.85 10.03 -14.50
CA PHE A 239 -46.65 9.96 -15.32
C PHE A 239 -46.49 11.22 -16.19
N ASN A 240 -45.36 11.91 -16.04
CA ASN A 240 -45.02 13.08 -16.83
C ASN A 240 -43.67 12.87 -17.51
N MET A 241 -43.65 12.88 -18.84
CA MET A 241 -42.44 12.60 -19.64
C MET A 241 -41.31 13.60 -19.36
N ILE A 242 -41.61 14.90 -19.18
CA ILE A 242 -40.62 15.92 -18.83
C ILE A 242 -40.04 15.61 -17.44
N GLY A 243 -40.90 15.21 -16.50
CA GLY A 243 -40.50 14.79 -15.16
C GLY A 243 -39.58 13.57 -15.15
N PHE A 244 -39.92 12.54 -15.93
CA PHE A 244 -39.12 11.34 -16.11
C PHE A 244 -37.77 11.62 -16.79
N MET A 245 -37.76 12.36 -17.89
CA MET A 245 -36.53 12.71 -18.61
C MET A 245 -35.60 13.60 -17.76
N GLY A 246 -36.14 14.54 -16.98
CA GLY A 246 -35.37 15.32 -16.01
C GLY A 246 -34.69 14.43 -14.96
N ALA A 247 -35.39 13.42 -14.45
CA ALA A 247 -34.80 12.43 -13.55
C ALA A 247 -33.66 11.65 -14.22
N MET A 248 -33.86 11.13 -15.43
CA MET A 248 -32.85 10.35 -16.19
C MET A 248 -31.60 11.18 -16.55
N ILE A 249 -31.79 12.39 -17.09
CA ILE A 249 -30.71 13.33 -17.41
C ILE A 249 -29.91 13.65 -16.13
N SER A 250 -30.60 13.89 -15.02
CA SER A 250 -29.93 14.22 -13.75
C SER A 250 -29.10 13.08 -13.18
N ASN A 251 -29.46 11.82 -13.46
CA ASN A 251 -28.64 10.67 -13.10
C ASN A 251 -27.34 10.64 -13.89
N LEU A 252 -27.43 10.67 -15.22
CA LEU A 252 -26.26 10.63 -16.08
C LEU A 252 -25.30 11.78 -15.74
N ALA A 253 -25.81 13.00 -15.67
CA ALA A 253 -25.01 14.18 -15.34
C ALA A 253 -24.35 14.09 -13.95
N PHE A 254 -25.02 13.52 -12.94
CA PHE A 254 -24.39 13.30 -11.64
C PHE A 254 -23.36 12.16 -11.61
N VAL A 255 -23.51 11.10 -12.41
CA VAL A 255 -22.47 10.08 -12.60
C VAL A 255 -21.20 10.72 -13.17
N PHE A 256 -21.32 11.47 -14.26
CA PHE A 256 -20.21 12.25 -14.85
C PHE A 256 -19.56 13.17 -13.79
N ARG A 257 -20.36 13.99 -13.10
CA ARG A 257 -19.88 14.87 -12.02
C ARG A 257 -19.09 14.11 -10.96
N ASN A 258 -19.60 12.98 -10.47
CA ASN A 258 -18.99 12.20 -9.38
C ASN A 258 -17.61 11.64 -9.79
N ILE A 259 -17.53 11.03 -10.97
CA ILE A 259 -16.30 10.41 -11.51
C ILE A 259 -15.21 11.49 -11.71
N PHE A 260 -15.54 12.58 -12.39
CA PHE A 260 -14.56 13.64 -12.67
C PHE A 260 -14.21 14.48 -11.44
N SER A 261 -15.15 14.71 -10.50
CA SER A 261 -14.86 15.38 -9.22
C SER A 261 -13.77 14.65 -8.43
N LYS A 262 -13.88 13.33 -8.25
CA LYS A 262 -12.88 12.57 -7.49
C LYS A 262 -11.50 12.60 -8.17
N LYS A 263 -11.46 12.67 -9.50
CA LYS A 263 -10.22 12.83 -10.27
C LYS A 263 -9.60 14.22 -10.04
N GLY A 264 -10.40 15.28 -10.09
CA GLY A 264 -9.95 16.66 -9.84
C GLY A 264 -9.43 16.89 -8.42
N MET A 265 -10.17 16.42 -7.40
CA MET A 265 -9.78 16.55 -5.99
C MET A 265 -8.42 15.88 -5.69
N LYS A 266 -8.15 14.70 -6.27
CA LYS A 266 -6.85 14.02 -6.14
C LYS A 266 -5.68 14.73 -6.81
N GLY A 267 -5.93 15.51 -7.87
CA GLY A 267 -4.87 16.17 -8.64
C GLY A 267 -4.43 17.53 -8.10
N MET A 268 -5.34 18.28 -7.47
CA MET A 268 -5.16 19.72 -7.20
C MET A 268 -5.06 20.10 -5.71
N ALA A 269 -5.10 19.11 -4.79
CA ALA A 269 -4.98 19.33 -3.33
C ALA A 269 -5.99 20.33 -2.73
N VAL A 270 -7.21 20.40 -3.29
CA VAL A 270 -8.33 21.21 -2.77
C VAL A 270 -9.29 20.30 -2.00
N SER A 271 -9.63 20.67 -0.76
CA SER A 271 -10.57 19.91 0.08
C SER A 271 -11.96 19.81 -0.56
N GLY A 272 -12.70 18.73 -0.27
CA GLY A 272 -14.04 18.52 -0.84
C GLY A 272 -15.01 19.70 -0.62
N MET A 273 -14.92 20.37 0.53
CA MET A 273 -15.71 21.56 0.84
C MET A 273 -15.41 22.73 -0.13
N ASN A 274 -14.15 23.09 -0.28
CA ASN A 274 -13.74 24.19 -1.16
C ASN A 274 -13.90 23.81 -2.66
N TYR A 275 -13.72 22.54 -3.00
CA TYR A 275 -13.98 22.04 -4.35
C TYR A 275 -15.46 22.23 -4.73
N TYR A 276 -16.39 21.91 -3.82
CA TYR A 276 -17.81 22.19 -4.03
C TYR A 276 -18.14 23.67 -4.08
N ALA A 277 -17.47 24.51 -3.28
CA ALA A 277 -17.69 25.97 -3.31
C ALA A 277 -17.31 26.58 -4.68
N CYS A 278 -16.13 26.25 -5.21
CA CYS A 278 -15.73 26.67 -6.56
C CYS A 278 -16.67 26.10 -7.64
N LEU A 279 -17.10 24.84 -7.49
CA LEU A 279 -18.08 24.22 -8.39
C LEU A 279 -19.41 24.99 -8.39
N SER A 280 -19.94 25.33 -7.22
CA SER A 280 -21.20 26.06 -7.05
C SER A 280 -21.14 27.44 -7.71
N ILE A 281 -20.03 28.17 -7.53
CA ILE A 281 -19.82 29.49 -8.15
C ILE A 281 -19.78 29.37 -9.68
N LEU A 282 -19.02 28.40 -10.22
CA LEU A 282 -18.95 28.22 -11.67
C LEU A 282 -20.28 27.72 -12.25
N SER A 283 -20.98 26.82 -11.55
CA SER A 283 -22.31 26.35 -11.93
C SER A 283 -23.37 27.46 -11.89
N LEU A 284 -23.27 28.42 -10.97
CA LEU A 284 -24.12 29.63 -10.93
C LEU A 284 -23.89 30.51 -12.16
N LEU A 285 -22.63 30.79 -12.50
CA LEU A 285 -22.26 31.56 -13.70
C LEU A 285 -22.75 30.88 -14.98
N ILE A 286 -22.65 29.55 -15.06
CA ILE A 286 -23.18 28.77 -16.19
C ILE A 286 -24.71 28.82 -16.22
N LEU A 287 -25.41 28.67 -15.09
CA LEU A 287 -26.87 28.52 -15.06
C LEU A 287 -27.64 29.83 -15.28
N THR A 288 -27.16 30.93 -14.70
CA THR A 288 -27.86 32.23 -14.68
C THR A 288 -28.34 32.70 -16.07
N PRO A 289 -27.53 32.71 -17.15
CA PRO A 289 -28.01 33.12 -18.48
C PRO A 289 -29.13 32.22 -19.02
N PHE A 290 -29.08 30.91 -18.77
CA PHE A 290 -30.15 30.00 -19.20
C PHE A 290 -31.43 30.18 -18.39
N ALA A 291 -31.35 30.44 -17.08
CA ALA A 291 -32.53 30.73 -16.28
C ALA A 291 -33.26 31.97 -16.81
N ILE A 292 -32.53 33.06 -17.06
CA ILE A 292 -33.07 34.29 -17.66
C ILE A 292 -33.71 34.01 -19.03
N ALA A 293 -33.04 33.23 -19.89
CA ALA A 293 -33.52 32.93 -21.24
C ALA A 293 -34.72 31.97 -21.30
N VAL A 294 -34.84 31.03 -20.35
CA VAL A 294 -35.89 29.99 -20.37
C VAL A 294 -37.16 30.41 -19.63
N GLU A 295 -37.05 31.17 -18.54
CA GLU A 295 -38.20 31.53 -17.69
C GLU A 295 -38.54 33.02 -17.68
N GLY A 296 -37.55 33.92 -17.76
CA GLY A 296 -37.76 35.37 -17.88
C GLY A 296 -38.07 36.11 -16.55
N PRO A 297 -37.39 37.25 -16.25
CA PRO A 297 -37.62 38.01 -15.01
C PRO A 297 -39.06 38.49 -14.77
N GLN A 298 -39.82 38.77 -15.83
CA GLN A 298 -41.22 39.21 -15.74
C GLN A 298 -42.12 38.11 -15.16
N MET A 299 -41.93 36.86 -15.62
CA MET A 299 -42.69 35.71 -15.13
C MET A 299 -42.34 35.38 -13.68
N TRP A 300 -41.05 35.51 -13.32
CA TRP A 300 -40.60 35.38 -11.93
C TRP A 300 -41.27 36.38 -11.00
N ALA A 301 -41.32 37.67 -11.38
CA ALA A 301 -41.97 38.70 -10.57
C ALA A 301 -43.47 38.42 -10.38
N ALA A 302 -44.18 38.06 -11.45
CA ALA A 302 -45.61 37.70 -11.38
C ALA A 302 -45.84 36.48 -10.48
N GLY A 303 -45.09 35.40 -10.69
CA GLY A 303 -45.19 34.18 -9.89
C GLY A 303 -44.85 34.38 -8.41
N TRP A 304 -43.92 35.29 -8.10
CA TRP A 304 -43.54 35.59 -6.72
C TRP A 304 -44.66 36.28 -5.95
N GLN A 305 -45.39 37.19 -6.61
CA GLN A 305 -46.59 37.81 -6.05
C GLN A 305 -47.70 36.78 -5.83
N THR A 306 -47.89 35.83 -6.76
CA THR A 306 -48.84 34.72 -6.59
C THR A 306 -48.46 33.81 -5.41
N ALA A 307 -47.18 33.49 -5.24
CA ALA A 307 -46.73 32.66 -4.12
C ALA A 307 -46.92 33.37 -2.76
N ILE A 308 -46.63 34.68 -2.68
CA ILE A 308 -46.87 35.48 -1.48
C ILE A 308 -48.36 35.63 -1.18
N SER A 309 -49.24 35.80 -2.17
CA SER A 309 -50.68 35.92 -1.91
C SER A 309 -51.32 34.60 -1.44
N GLN A 310 -50.78 33.44 -1.86
CA GLN A 310 -51.28 32.12 -1.46
C GLN A 310 -50.72 31.61 -0.12
N ILE A 311 -49.47 31.92 0.22
CA ILE A 311 -48.76 31.37 1.40
C ILE A 311 -48.47 32.43 2.48
N GLY A 312 -48.56 33.71 2.12
CA GLY A 312 -48.13 34.83 2.95
C GLY A 312 -46.62 35.09 2.89
N PRO A 313 -46.12 36.10 3.63
CA PRO A 313 -44.72 36.54 3.58
C PRO A 313 -43.72 35.46 4.02
N ASN A 314 -44.17 34.43 4.75
CA ASN A 314 -43.35 33.30 5.16
C ASN A 314 -42.86 32.41 4.00
N PHE A 315 -43.40 32.59 2.78
CA PHE A 315 -42.90 31.92 1.58
C PHE A 315 -41.40 32.18 1.33
N VAL A 316 -40.90 33.38 1.66
CA VAL A 316 -39.47 33.73 1.54
C VAL A 316 -38.60 32.76 2.32
N TRP A 317 -39.02 32.37 3.53
CA TRP A 317 -38.29 31.40 4.35
C TRP A 317 -38.29 29.98 3.75
N TRP A 318 -39.27 29.61 2.94
CA TRP A 318 -39.26 28.32 2.23
C TRP A 318 -38.22 28.33 1.09
N VAL A 319 -38.10 29.46 0.38
CA VAL A 319 -37.09 29.66 -0.68
C VAL A 319 -35.68 29.72 -0.08
N VAL A 320 -35.50 30.39 1.06
CA VAL A 320 -34.24 30.38 1.82
C VAL A 320 -33.92 28.97 2.32
N ALA A 321 -34.89 28.25 2.90
CA ALA A 321 -34.68 26.89 3.39
C ALA A 321 -34.22 25.94 2.26
N GLN A 322 -34.94 25.87 1.13
CA GLN A 322 -34.52 24.97 0.04
C GLN A 322 -33.11 25.34 -0.46
N SER A 323 -32.78 26.63 -0.57
CA SER A 323 -31.47 27.11 -0.99
C SER A 323 -30.34 26.72 -0.03
N VAL A 324 -30.54 26.95 1.27
CA VAL A 324 -29.54 26.65 2.32
C VAL A 324 -29.35 25.14 2.44
N PHE A 325 -30.43 24.36 2.54
CA PHE A 325 -30.33 22.91 2.65
C PHE A 325 -29.76 22.26 1.37
N TYR A 326 -30.00 22.84 0.19
CA TYR A 326 -29.33 22.43 -1.06
C TYR A 326 -27.81 22.55 -0.96
N HIS A 327 -27.32 23.70 -0.49
CA HIS A 327 -25.89 23.92 -0.31
C HIS A 327 -25.30 22.94 0.72
N LEU A 328 -25.89 22.88 1.92
CA LEU A 328 -25.39 22.07 3.03
C LEU A 328 -25.33 20.57 2.71
N TYR A 329 -26.39 19.99 2.11
CA TYR A 329 -26.35 18.56 1.79
C TYR A 329 -25.27 18.25 0.75
N ASN A 330 -25.06 19.11 -0.26
CA ASN A 330 -24.03 18.90 -1.27
C ASN A 330 -22.61 19.13 -0.71
N GLN A 331 -22.43 20.07 0.21
CA GLN A 331 -21.16 20.29 0.90
C GLN A 331 -20.75 19.03 1.70
N VAL A 332 -21.65 18.48 2.52
CA VAL A 332 -21.39 17.23 3.26
C VAL A 332 -21.22 16.02 2.32
N SER A 333 -21.95 16.00 1.20
CA SER A 333 -21.77 15.02 0.11
C SER A 333 -20.36 15.05 -0.46
N TYR A 334 -19.81 16.23 -0.77
CA TYR A 334 -18.43 16.37 -1.26
C TYR A 334 -17.37 16.08 -0.18
N MET A 335 -17.61 16.43 1.09
CA MET A 335 -16.76 16.02 2.20
C MET A 335 -16.73 14.49 2.38
N SER A 336 -17.87 13.82 2.14
CA SER A 336 -17.97 12.36 2.13
C SER A 336 -17.21 11.77 0.94
N LEU A 337 -17.43 12.30 -0.27
CA LEU A 337 -16.74 11.89 -1.50
C LEU A 337 -15.22 12.05 -1.40
N ASP A 338 -14.72 13.02 -0.65
CA ASP A 338 -13.29 13.20 -0.37
C ASP A 338 -12.70 11.98 0.37
N GLN A 339 -13.43 11.47 1.37
CA GLN A 339 -12.98 10.45 2.29
C GLN A 339 -13.20 8.99 1.82
N ILE A 340 -14.11 8.76 0.86
CA ILE A 340 -14.51 7.41 0.39
C ILE A 340 -14.29 7.20 -1.12
N SER A 341 -14.54 5.99 -1.62
CA SER A 341 -14.47 5.68 -3.05
C SER A 341 -15.72 6.19 -3.81
N PRO A 342 -15.64 6.50 -5.12
CA PRO A 342 -16.82 6.85 -5.92
C PRO A 342 -17.93 5.79 -5.90
N LEU A 343 -17.54 4.53 -5.70
CA LEU A 343 -18.43 3.38 -5.75
C LEU A 343 -19.21 3.21 -4.42
N THR A 344 -18.49 3.29 -3.29
CA THR A 344 -19.09 3.42 -1.94
C THR A 344 -19.99 4.66 -1.84
N PHE A 345 -19.58 5.76 -2.47
CA PHE A 345 -20.39 6.98 -2.58
C PHE A 345 -21.65 6.79 -3.43
N SER A 346 -21.62 5.94 -4.46
CA SER A 346 -22.78 5.58 -5.28
C SER A 346 -23.80 4.74 -4.48
N VAL A 347 -23.34 3.76 -3.69
CA VAL A 347 -24.18 3.03 -2.73
C VAL A 347 -24.82 4.00 -1.72
N GLY A 348 -24.02 4.92 -1.20
CA GLY A 348 -24.45 6.00 -0.33
C GLY A 348 -25.50 6.93 -0.94
N ASN A 349 -25.39 7.23 -2.23
CA ASN A 349 -26.40 7.96 -2.99
C ASN A 349 -27.72 7.20 -3.05
N THR A 350 -27.71 5.87 -3.16
CA THR A 350 -28.97 5.11 -3.17
C THR A 350 -29.61 5.01 -1.80
N MET A 351 -28.85 4.80 -0.72
CA MET A 351 -29.40 4.82 0.63
C MET A 351 -30.10 6.16 0.95
N LYS A 352 -29.47 7.29 0.58
CA LYS A 352 -30.07 8.63 0.66
C LYS A 352 -31.43 8.73 -0.05
N ARG A 353 -31.58 8.10 -1.23
CA ARG A 353 -32.83 8.13 -2.00
C ARG A 353 -33.96 7.43 -1.27
N ILE A 354 -33.67 6.30 -0.61
CA ILE A 354 -34.64 5.57 0.21
C ILE A 354 -35.18 6.48 1.32
N SER A 355 -34.28 7.17 2.05
CA SER A 355 -34.67 8.13 3.09
C SER A 355 -35.60 9.23 2.54
N VAL A 356 -35.27 9.81 1.38
CA VAL A 356 -36.11 10.85 0.75
C VAL A 356 -37.46 10.29 0.29
N ILE A 357 -37.49 9.11 -0.32
CA ILE A 357 -38.75 8.46 -0.76
C ILE A 357 -39.67 8.27 0.44
N VAL A 358 -39.21 7.59 1.49
CA VAL A 358 -40.00 7.30 2.70
C VAL A 358 -40.49 8.60 3.36
N SER A 359 -39.59 9.57 3.61
CA SER A 359 -39.98 10.84 4.23
C SER A 359 -40.97 11.63 3.36
N SER A 360 -40.82 11.62 2.03
CA SER A 360 -41.72 12.34 1.13
C SER A 360 -43.13 11.74 1.10
N ILE A 361 -43.26 10.41 1.17
CA ILE A 361 -44.57 9.74 1.23
C ILE A 361 -45.29 10.09 2.54
N ILE A 362 -44.57 10.06 3.67
CA ILE A 362 -45.13 10.40 4.98
C ILE A 362 -45.58 11.86 5.03
N ILE A 363 -44.78 12.80 4.52
CA ILE A 363 -45.00 14.25 4.70
C ILE A 363 -45.97 14.86 3.68
N PHE A 364 -45.97 14.37 2.44
CA PHE A 364 -46.89 14.85 1.41
C PHE A 364 -48.17 14.01 1.29
N HIS A 365 -48.29 12.93 2.08
CA HIS A 365 -49.39 11.95 2.01
C HIS A 365 -49.69 11.47 0.59
N THR A 366 -48.65 11.39 -0.25
CA THR A 366 -48.79 11.10 -1.68
C THR A 366 -49.28 9.66 -1.86
N PRO A 367 -50.39 9.40 -2.58
CA PRO A 367 -50.89 8.05 -2.77
C PRO A 367 -49.92 7.23 -3.63
N VAL A 368 -49.19 6.31 -3.01
CA VAL A 368 -48.34 5.35 -3.71
C VAL A 368 -49.17 4.11 -4.01
N GLN A 369 -49.37 3.80 -5.29
CA GLN A 369 -50.01 2.53 -5.65
C GLN A 369 -49.17 1.35 -5.14
N PRO A 370 -49.78 0.23 -4.70
CA PRO A 370 -49.05 -0.95 -4.25
C PRO A 370 -48.00 -1.44 -5.26
N ILE A 371 -48.29 -1.34 -6.56
CA ILE A 371 -47.37 -1.75 -7.63
C ILE A 371 -46.17 -0.79 -7.79
N ASN A 372 -46.33 0.52 -7.55
CA ASN A 372 -45.21 1.48 -7.53
C ASN A 372 -44.28 1.20 -6.34
N ALA A 373 -44.85 0.83 -5.19
CA ALA A 373 -44.09 0.40 -4.02
C ALA A 373 -43.33 -0.92 -4.28
N VAL A 374 -43.93 -1.87 -5.02
CA VAL A 374 -43.24 -3.10 -5.47
C VAL A 374 -42.08 -2.77 -6.43
N GLY A 375 -42.29 -1.93 -7.44
CA GLY A 375 -41.21 -1.49 -8.34
C GLY A 375 -40.07 -0.78 -7.60
N ALA A 376 -40.40 0.08 -6.64
CA ALA A 376 -39.42 0.74 -5.78
C ALA A 376 -38.66 -0.26 -4.90
N ALA A 377 -39.35 -1.22 -4.30
CA ALA A 377 -38.73 -2.29 -3.50
C ALA A 377 -37.79 -3.16 -4.34
N ILE A 378 -38.15 -3.49 -5.59
CA ILE A 378 -37.30 -4.24 -6.53
C ILE A 378 -36.06 -3.43 -6.93
N ALA A 379 -36.20 -2.12 -7.20
CA ALA A 379 -35.06 -1.26 -7.53
C ALA A 379 -34.09 -1.07 -6.33
N ILE A 380 -34.65 -0.93 -5.13
CA ILE A 380 -33.90 -0.84 -3.87
C ILE A 380 -33.18 -2.15 -3.58
N LEU A 381 -33.87 -3.29 -3.67
CA LEU A 381 -33.27 -4.61 -3.50
C LEU A 381 -32.19 -4.87 -4.54
N GLY A 382 -32.43 -4.50 -5.81
CA GLY A 382 -31.43 -4.58 -6.88
C GLY A 382 -30.18 -3.77 -6.57
N THR A 383 -30.34 -2.58 -5.98
CA THR A 383 -29.21 -1.74 -5.59
C THR A 383 -28.50 -2.26 -4.33
N PHE A 384 -29.22 -2.85 -3.38
CA PHE A 384 -28.63 -3.53 -2.23
C PHE A 384 -27.85 -4.78 -2.68
N LEU A 385 -28.37 -5.55 -3.63
CA LEU A 385 -27.66 -6.67 -4.26
C LEU A 385 -26.44 -6.17 -5.04
N TYR A 386 -26.54 -5.03 -5.73
CA TYR A 386 -25.39 -4.38 -6.35
C TYR A 386 -24.33 -3.98 -5.31
N SER A 387 -24.69 -3.39 -4.17
CA SER A 387 -23.72 -3.05 -3.12
C SER A 387 -23.11 -4.27 -2.43
N GLN A 388 -23.89 -5.34 -2.22
CA GLN A 388 -23.39 -6.61 -1.69
C GLN A 388 -22.48 -7.34 -2.69
N LEU A 389 -22.72 -7.15 -4.00
CA LEU A 389 -21.85 -7.64 -5.05
C LEU A 389 -20.64 -6.74 -5.29
N ASP A 390 -20.68 -5.47 -4.92
CA ASP A 390 -19.50 -4.61 -4.83
C ASP A 390 -18.58 -5.09 -3.69
N GLU A 391 -19.14 -5.25 -2.48
CA GLU A 391 -18.49 -5.89 -1.33
C GLU A 391 -17.97 -7.31 -1.67
N GLY A 392 -18.72 -8.10 -2.44
CA GLY A 392 -18.32 -9.46 -2.87
C GLY A 392 -17.38 -9.52 -4.09
N SER A 393 -17.29 -8.44 -4.89
CA SER A 393 -16.45 -8.34 -6.09
C SER A 393 -15.08 -7.69 -5.84
N GLY A 394 -14.76 -7.36 -4.59
CA GLY A 394 -13.38 -7.32 -4.12
C GLY A 394 -12.53 -6.19 -4.71
N TYR A 395 -13.13 -5.07 -5.11
CA TYR A 395 -12.43 -3.79 -5.26
C TYR A 395 -12.35 -3.01 -3.93
N GLY A 396 -11.99 -3.76 -2.89
CA GLY A 396 -12.06 -3.39 -1.49
C GLY A 396 -12.59 -4.58 -0.69
N HIS A 397 -11.82 -5.09 0.28
CA HIS A 397 -12.15 -6.25 1.11
C HIS A 397 -12.48 -7.56 0.35
N ARG A 398 -11.45 -8.40 0.14
CA ARG A 398 -11.63 -9.85 -0.07
C ARG A 398 -10.63 -10.61 0.81
N SER A 399 -11.00 -10.76 2.09
CA SER A 399 -10.21 -11.49 3.09
C SER A 399 -10.90 -12.75 3.60
N ASP A 400 -12.24 -12.77 3.74
CA ASP A 400 -12.91 -13.74 4.62
C ASP A 400 -13.59 -14.94 3.95
N VAL A 401 -13.63 -14.99 2.61
CA VAL A 401 -14.28 -16.12 1.88
C VAL A 401 -13.31 -17.29 1.62
N TYR A 402 -11.99 -17.06 1.67
CA TYR A 402 -11.00 -18.13 1.47
C TYR A 402 -10.87 -19.07 2.69
N TYR A 403 -11.13 -18.55 3.89
CA TYR A 403 -10.98 -19.30 5.16
C TYR A 403 -11.99 -20.42 5.37
N LYS A 404 -13.14 -20.41 4.68
CA LYS A 404 -14.18 -21.44 4.86
C LYS A 404 -13.91 -22.73 4.07
N ASN A 405 -13.25 -22.62 2.91
CA ASN A 405 -13.01 -23.77 2.03
C ASN A 405 -11.76 -24.59 2.41
N ILE A 406 -10.72 -23.97 2.99
CA ILE A 406 -9.51 -24.69 3.41
C ILE A 406 -9.80 -25.63 4.58
N ARG A 407 -10.62 -25.19 5.56
CA ARG A 407 -11.02 -26.03 6.70
C ARG A 407 -11.87 -27.24 6.29
N GLN A 408 -12.70 -27.10 5.26
CA GLN A 408 -13.47 -28.21 4.68
C GLN A 408 -12.66 -29.14 3.76
N SER A 409 -11.42 -28.79 3.40
CA SER A 409 -10.55 -29.64 2.59
C SER A 409 -9.73 -30.59 3.47
N SER A 410 -9.14 -30.10 4.57
CA SER A 410 -8.31 -30.92 5.46
C SER A 410 -9.09 -31.97 6.27
N GLU A 411 -10.36 -31.71 6.59
CA GLU A 411 -11.21 -32.66 7.34
C GLU A 411 -11.80 -33.79 6.46
N LYS A 412 -11.70 -33.71 5.13
CA LYS A 412 -12.29 -34.70 4.21
C LYS A 412 -11.36 -35.85 3.77
N SER A 413 -10.09 -35.82 4.18
CA SER A 413 -9.13 -36.90 3.89
C SER A 413 -9.08 -37.99 4.96
N ILE A 414 -9.83 -37.86 6.06
CA ILE A 414 -9.85 -38.79 7.17
C ILE A 414 -11.31 -39.14 7.49
N HIS A 415 -11.60 -40.44 7.58
CA HIS A 415 -12.91 -41.07 7.80
C HIS A 415 -13.91 -41.04 6.64
N SER A 416 -13.92 -42.17 5.93
CA SER A 416 -15.06 -42.66 5.16
C SER A 416 -16.22 -43.05 6.08
N LYS A 417 -17.41 -42.45 5.89
CA LYS A 417 -18.72 -43.13 5.85
C LYS A 417 -19.88 -42.15 5.58
N GLN A 418 -20.94 -42.68 4.98
CA GLN A 418 -22.20 -42.02 4.66
C GLN A 418 -22.78 -41.14 5.79
N ILE A 419 -23.33 -39.97 5.44
CA ILE A 419 -24.73 -39.58 5.66
C ILE A 419 -25.00 -38.27 4.90
N PHE A 420 -26.13 -38.20 4.18
CA PHE A 420 -26.60 -36.99 3.50
C PHE A 420 -27.29 -36.04 4.49
N TYR A 421 -26.97 -34.74 4.44
CA TYR A 421 -27.82 -33.68 4.97
C TYR A 421 -28.05 -32.61 3.90
N GLU A 422 -29.28 -32.54 3.37
CA GLU A 422 -29.71 -31.43 2.51
C GLU A 422 -29.93 -30.16 3.36
N THR A 423 -29.53 -29.00 2.83
CA THR A 423 -29.80 -27.68 3.43
C THR A 423 -31.01 -27.01 2.77
N PRO A 424 -31.82 -26.20 3.50
CA PRO A 424 -33.22 -25.89 3.15
C PRO A 424 -33.41 -24.81 2.07
N ILE A 425 -32.45 -24.62 1.16
CA ILE A 425 -32.57 -23.68 0.03
C ILE A 425 -33.31 -24.30 -1.17
N ARG A 426 -33.30 -25.64 -1.32
CA ARG A 426 -34.00 -26.34 -2.40
C ARG A 426 -35.53 -26.35 -2.32
N ARG A 427 -36.13 -25.89 -1.22
CA ARG A 427 -37.61 -25.86 -1.06
C ARG A 427 -38.29 -24.63 -1.68
N LEU A 428 -37.57 -23.56 -2.03
CA LEU A 428 -38.19 -22.35 -2.60
C LEU A 428 -38.29 -22.34 -4.14
N CYS A 429 -37.55 -23.21 -4.83
CA CYS A 429 -37.47 -23.21 -6.31
C CYS A 429 -38.35 -24.27 -7.01
N ARG A 430 -39.35 -24.83 -6.33
CA ARG A 430 -40.36 -25.75 -6.93
C ARG A 430 -41.71 -25.08 -7.22
N GLY A 431 -41.74 -23.75 -7.34
CA GLY A 431 -42.98 -22.97 -7.48
C GLY A 431 -43.32 -22.43 -8.87
N VAL A 432 -42.36 -22.36 -9.81
CA VAL A 432 -42.60 -21.82 -11.17
C VAL A 432 -41.92 -22.71 -12.20
N GLY A 433 -42.72 -23.34 -13.04
CA GLY A 433 -42.23 -24.20 -14.12
C GLY A 433 -41.75 -23.37 -15.32
N LEU A 434 -40.46 -23.45 -15.63
CA LEU A 434 -39.97 -23.18 -16.98
C LEU A 434 -38.86 -24.18 -17.31
N ILE A 435 -39.22 -25.18 -18.11
CA ILE A 435 -38.27 -26.11 -18.72
C ILE A 435 -37.61 -25.36 -19.88
N VAL A 436 -36.34 -24.97 -19.71
CA VAL A 436 -35.46 -24.64 -20.82
C VAL A 436 -34.24 -25.54 -20.70
N SER A 437 -34.18 -26.55 -21.56
CA SER A 437 -32.99 -27.36 -21.78
C SER A 437 -31.84 -26.44 -22.17
N CYS A 438 -30.86 -26.27 -21.28
CA CYS A 438 -29.61 -25.63 -21.63
C CYS A 438 -28.52 -26.69 -21.56
N ASN A 439 -27.79 -26.83 -22.68
CA ASN A 439 -26.75 -27.81 -22.85
C ASN A 439 -25.71 -27.75 -21.72
N LEU A 440 -25.04 -28.87 -21.50
CA LEU A 440 -23.89 -29.01 -20.61
C LEU A 440 -22.70 -28.18 -21.15
N ILE A 441 -22.79 -26.85 -21.04
CA ILE A 441 -21.65 -25.96 -21.25
C ILE A 441 -20.71 -26.20 -20.08
N THR A 442 -19.73 -27.07 -20.32
CA THR A 442 -18.50 -27.17 -19.53
C THR A 442 -18.04 -25.76 -19.20
N MET A 443 -18.02 -25.40 -17.91
CA MET A 443 -17.61 -24.06 -17.50
C MET A 443 -16.13 -23.88 -17.83
N LYS A 444 -15.86 -23.34 -19.02
CA LYS A 444 -14.53 -22.84 -19.37
C LYS A 444 -14.25 -21.68 -18.43
N GLU A 445 -13.43 -21.93 -17.41
CA GLU A 445 -12.94 -20.91 -16.51
C GLU A 445 -12.45 -19.72 -17.35
N ARG A 446 -13.00 -18.53 -17.11
CA ARG A 446 -12.45 -17.33 -17.72
C ARG A 446 -11.09 -17.08 -17.07
N GLU A 447 -10.05 -17.45 -17.82
CA GLU A 447 -8.64 -17.28 -17.51
C GLU A 447 -8.39 -15.88 -16.91
N ASN A 448 -8.31 -15.78 -15.59
CA ASN A 448 -7.80 -14.57 -14.95
C ASN A 448 -6.29 -14.54 -15.22
N PRO A 449 -5.76 -13.48 -15.86
CA PRO A 449 -4.32 -13.37 -16.10
C PRO A 449 -3.58 -13.39 -14.76
N SER A 450 -2.35 -13.90 -14.79
CA SER A 450 -1.55 -14.06 -13.58
C SER A 450 -1.36 -12.70 -12.87
N PRO A 451 -1.42 -12.62 -11.53
CA PRO A 451 -1.36 -11.35 -10.79
C PRO A 451 -0.02 -10.62 -10.94
N PHE A 452 1.03 -11.32 -11.40
CA PHE A 452 2.37 -10.80 -11.63
C PHE A 452 2.76 -10.93 -13.12
N PRO A 453 3.69 -10.09 -13.62
CA PRO A 453 4.30 -10.26 -14.95
C PRO A 453 4.88 -11.67 -15.16
N SER A 454 4.94 -12.14 -16.41
CA SER A 454 5.52 -13.46 -16.75
C SER A 454 7.01 -13.57 -16.43
N ASN A 455 7.73 -12.46 -16.39
CA ASN A 455 9.14 -12.35 -16.00
C ASN A 455 9.34 -11.98 -14.52
N PHE A 456 8.30 -12.09 -13.68
CA PHE A 456 8.43 -11.80 -12.25
C PHE A 456 9.31 -12.84 -11.56
N LEU A 457 10.17 -12.36 -10.66
CA LEU A 457 11.15 -13.19 -9.97
C LEU A 457 10.55 -13.75 -8.67
N PHE A 458 10.34 -15.05 -8.61
CA PHE A 458 10.00 -15.79 -7.39
C PHE A 458 11.24 -16.50 -6.91
N GLY A 459 11.69 -16.15 -5.71
CA GLY A 459 12.95 -16.66 -5.18
C GLY A 459 12.95 -16.89 -3.67
N THR A 460 14.10 -17.33 -3.21
CA THR A 460 14.40 -17.51 -1.79
C THR A 460 15.72 -16.83 -1.43
N ALA A 461 15.97 -16.62 -0.14
CA ALA A 461 17.14 -15.92 0.34
C ALA A 461 17.90 -16.68 1.44
N SER A 462 19.21 -16.44 1.49
CA SER A 462 20.18 -16.94 2.48
C SER A 462 21.26 -15.90 2.78
N SER A 463 22.12 -16.20 3.75
CA SER A 463 23.34 -15.46 4.03
C SER A 463 24.47 -16.42 4.40
N ALA A 464 25.70 -16.05 4.09
CA ALA A 464 26.86 -16.92 4.18
C ALA A 464 27.06 -17.47 5.60
N TYR A 465 27.11 -16.60 6.61
CA TYR A 465 27.32 -17.04 8.00
C TYR A 465 26.18 -17.89 8.55
N GLN A 466 24.94 -17.62 8.13
CA GLN A 466 23.78 -18.36 8.61
C GLN A 466 23.60 -19.73 7.93
N PHE A 467 24.21 -19.95 6.76
CA PHE A 467 23.99 -21.16 5.93
C PHE A 467 25.25 -22.02 5.71
N GLU A 468 26.40 -21.42 5.41
CA GLU A 468 27.54 -22.15 4.84
C GLU A 468 28.15 -23.17 5.79
N GLY A 469 28.40 -22.79 7.04
CA GLY A 469 29.30 -23.53 7.92
C GLY A 469 30.71 -23.57 7.37
N ALA A 470 31.42 -24.68 7.62
CA ALA A 470 32.78 -24.91 7.13
C ALA A 470 33.71 -23.72 7.45
N PHE A 471 33.60 -23.22 8.70
CA PHE A 471 34.04 -21.87 9.08
C PHE A 471 35.57 -21.67 9.06
N LEU A 472 36.36 -22.74 9.13
CA LEU A 472 37.83 -22.74 8.97
C LEU A 472 38.30 -23.58 7.77
N SER A 473 37.38 -24.16 7.00
CA SER A 473 37.71 -25.03 5.87
C SER A 473 38.29 -24.23 4.70
N ASP A 474 39.13 -24.90 3.90
CA ASP A 474 39.63 -24.38 2.62
C ASP A 474 40.25 -22.98 2.69
N GLY A 475 40.92 -22.65 3.80
CA GLY A 475 41.61 -21.39 3.99
C GLY A 475 40.69 -20.17 4.20
N LYS A 476 39.42 -20.37 4.59
CA LYS A 476 38.58 -19.28 5.11
C LYS A 476 39.24 -18.65 6.35
N GLY A 477 39.23 -17.32 6.44
CA GLY A 477 39.60 -16.59 7.65
C GLY A 477 38.43 -16.46 8.64
N LEU A 478 38.74 -16.14 9.90
CA LEU A 478 37.72 -15.75 10.87
C LEU A 478 37.04 -14.43 10.43
N ASN A 479 35.74 -14.38 10.60
CA ASN A 479 34.93 -13.18 10.52
C ASN A 479 34.51 -12.72 11.94
N ASN A 480 33.96 -11.51 12.03
CA ASN A 480 33.45 -10.91 13.26
C ASN A 480 32.37 -11.75 13.97
N TRP A 481 31.57 -12.52 13.24
CA TRP A 481 30.52 -13.39 13.78
C TRP A 481 31.03 -14.74 14.30
N ASP A 482 32.07 -15.31 13.70
CA ASP A 482 32.80 -16.47 14.25
C ASP A 482 33.23 -16.10 15.69
N VAL A 483 34.08 -15.06 15.83
CA VAL A 483 34.63 -14.61 17.11
C VAL A 483 33.57 -14.15 18.12
N PHE A 484 32.46 -13.58 17.65
CA PHE A 484 31.38 -13.15 18.54
C PHE A 484 30.56 -14.32 19.08
N SER A 485 30.25 -15.33 18.27
CA SER A 485 29.43 -16.48 18.67
C SER A 485 30.19 -17.50 19.53
N HIS A 486 31.51 -17.64 19.36
CA HIS A 486 32.35 -18.47 20.23
C HIS A 486 32.50 -17.92 21.66
N LYS A 487 32.07 -16.68 21.94
CA LYS A 487 32.08 -16.12 23.30
C LYS A 487 30.83 -16.55 24.09
N PRO A 488 30.99 -17.24 25.24
CA PRO A 488 29.85 -17.70 26.04
C PRO A 488 28.89 -16.57 26.43
N GLY A 489 27.59 -16.81 26.29
CA GLY A 489 26.52 -15.87 26.66
C GLY A 489 26.09 -14.88 25.57
N ASN A 490 26.80 -14.80 24.44
CA ASN A 490 26.44 -13.91 23.32
C ASN A 490 25.28 -14.44 22.46
N ILE A 491 25.07 -15.75 22.43
CA ILE A 491 24.01 -16.42 21.67
C ILE A 491 23.06 -17.12 22.66
N VAL A 492 21.75 -16.98 22.45
CA VAL A 492 20.69 -17.38 23.41
C VAL A 492 20.74 -18.85 23.81
N ASP A 493 21.05 -19.75 22.87
CA ASP A 493 21.20 -21.19 23.09
C ASP A 493 22.66 -21.64 23.21
N GLY A 494 23.62 -20.70 23.22
CA GLY A 494 25.05 -20.98 23.28
C GLY A 494 25.65 -21.61 22.02
N THR A 495 24.91 -21.65 20.89
CA THR A 495 25.37 -22.25 19.64
C THR A 495 26.10 -21.25 18.73
N ASN A 496 26.63 -21.71 17.60
CA ASN A 496 27.37 -20.90 16.64
C ASN A 496 27.09 -21.31 15.17
N GLY A 497 27.66 -20.56 14.23
CA GLY A 497 27.56 -20.82 12.78
C GLY A 497 28.62 -21.77 12.22
N ASP A 498 29.35 -22.54 13.04
CA ASP A 498 30.52 -23.33 12.59
C ASP A 498 30.14 -24.37 11.52
N VAL A 499 28.98 -25.00 11.72
CA VAL A 499 28.34 -25.95 10.78
C VAL A 499 27.13 -25.32 10.09
N ALA A 500 26.37 -24.45 10.75
CA ALA A 500 25.14 -23.85 10.21
C ALA A 500 24.17 -24.93 9.68
N VAL A 501 23.91 -24.95 8.36
CA VAL A 501 23.22 -26.06 7.68
C VAL A 501 24.12 -26.81 6.70
N ASP A 502 25.43 -26.55 6.76
CA ASP A 502 26.46 -27.13 5.90
C ASP A 502 26.24 -26.85 4.40
N HIS A 503 25.68 -25.68 4.06
CA HIS A 503 25.47 -25.27 2.66
C HIS A 503 26.79 -25.25 1.88
N TYR A 504 27.94 -25.07 2.53
CA TYR A 504 29.25 -25.09 1.86
C TYR A 504 29.51 -26.41 1.11
N HIS A 505 29.14 -27.55 1.72
CA HIS A 505 29.26 -28.87 1.10
C HIS A 505 27.96 -29.31 0.41
N ARG A 506 26.79 -28.88 0.90
CA ARG A 506 25.45 -29.33 0.47
C ARG A 506 24.73 -28.41 -0.52
N TYR A 507 25.38 -27.39 -1.07
CA TYR A 507 24.76 -26.45 -2.00
C TYR A 507 24.06 -27.09 -3.21
N LEU A 508 24.48 -28.29 -3.64
CA LEU A 508 23.82 -29.06 -4.70
C LEU A 508 22.42 -29.52 -4.26
N GLU A 509 22.30 -30.22 -3.12
CA GLU A 509 21.04 -30.63 -2.49
C GLU A 509 20.12 -29.43 -2.32
N ASP A 510 20.66 -28.31 -1.81
CA ASP A 510 19.87 -27.10 -1.59
C ASP A 510 19.41 -26.45 -2.91
N SER A 511 20.19 -26.58 -4.00
CA SER A 511 19.78 -26.13 -5.33
C SER A 511 18.75 -27.05 -5.99
N ASP A 512 18.77 -28.35 -5.70
CA ASP A 512 17.73 -29.31 -6.11
C ASP A 512 16.39 -28.98 -5.44
N LEU A 513 16.41 -28.59 -4.15
CA LEU A 513 15.20 -28.13 -3.44
C LEU A 513 14.61 -26.83 -4.04
N MET A 514 15.46 -25.92 -4.53
CA MET A 514 15.02 -24.71 -5.22
C MET A 514 14.35 -25.04 -6.57
N GLU A 515 14.95 -25.95 -7.34
CA GLU A 515 14.37 -26.44 -8.59
C GLU A 515 13.05 -27.18 -8.37
N ASP A 516 12.93 -27.99 -7.32
CA ASP A 516 11.68 -28.68 -6.96
C ASP A 516 10.56 -27.70 -6.60
N ILE A 517 10.85 -26.65 -5.81
CA ILE A 517 9.90 -25.54 -5.59
C ILE A 517 9.59 -24.80 -6.91
N GLY A 518 10.54 -24.78 -7.84
CA GLY A 518 10.42 -24.11 -9.13
C GLY A 518 10.67 -22.60 -9.08
N VAL A 519 11.36 -22.10 -8.05
CA VAL A 519 11.84 -20.71 -8.01
C VAL A 519 12.73 -20.40 -9.22
N ASN A 520 12.76 -19.15 -9.67
CA ASN A 520 13.58 -18.68 -10.79
C ASN A 520 14.68 -17.71 -10.36
N SER A 521 14.84 -17.46 -9.05
CA SER A 521 15.93 -16.64 -8.51
C SER A 521 16.35 -17.09 -7.10
N TYR A 522 17.62 -16.88 -6.76
CA TYR A 522 18.16 -17.16 -5.43
C TYR A 522 19.06 -16.02 -4.98
N ARG A 523 18.76 -15.44 -3.82
CA ARG A 523 19.57 -14.40 -3.20
C ARG A 523 20.45 -15.00 -2.11
N PHE A 524 21.76 -15.02 -2.32
CA PHE A 524 22.73 -15.44 -1.30
C PHE A 524 23.75 -14.32 -1.03
N SER A 525 24.59 -14.49 -0.01
CA SER A 525 25.76 -13.62 0.18
C SER A 525 27.07 -14.38 -0.02
N ILE A 526 28.11 -13.67 -0.40
CA ILE A 526 29.48 -14.18 -0.43
C ILE A 526 30.12 -13.84 0.91
N SER A 527 30.78 -14.80 1.56
CA SER A 527 31.53 -14.49 2.78
C SER A 527 32.83 -13.78 2.45
N TRP A 528 32.97 -12.55 2.95
CA TRP A 528 34.16 -11.74 2.72
C TRP A 528 35.40 -12.43 3.27
N ALA A 529 35.33 -13.02 4.47
CA ALA A 529 36.44 -13.74 5.08
C ALA A 529 36.76 -15.07 4.37
N ARG A 530 35.84 -15.64 3.57
CA ARG A 530 36.12 -16.81 2.72
C ARG A 530 36.88 -16.44 1.45
N VAL A 531 36.62 -15.27 0.86
CA VAL A 531 37.28 -14.78 -0.37
C VAL A 531 38.60 -14.04 -0.08
N LEU A 532 38.62 -13.20 0.95
CA LEU A 532 39.78 -12.43 1.42
C LEU A 532 39.97 -12.64 2.93
N PRO A 533 40.61 -13.75 3.36
CA PRO A 533 40.82 -14.10 4.77
C PRO A 533 41.49 -13.01 5.62
N ARG A 534 42.28 -12.13 4.99
CA ARG A 534 43.02 -11.04 5.64
C ARG A 534 42.71 -9.67 5.01
N GLY A 535 41.51 -9.49 4.46
CA GLY A 535 41.16 -8.31 3.65
C GLY A 535 42.13 -8.11 2.48
N ARG A 536 42.48 -6.86 2.14
CA ARG A 536 43.47 -6.58 1.07
C ARG A 536 44.93 -6.91 1.43
N PHE A 537 45.20 -7.30 2.67
CA PHE A 537 46.55 -7.59 3.18
C PHE A 537 47.00 -9.04 2.93
N GLY A 538 46.13 -9.88 2.38
CA GLY A 538 46.41 -11.29 2.05
C GLY A 538 46.26 -11.60 0.56
N LYS A 539 46.49 -12.87 0.21
CA LYS A 539 46.16 -13.39 -1.13
C LYS A 539 44.66 -13.70 -1.22
N VAL A 540 44.09 -13.59 -2.41
CA VAL A 540 42.73 -14.09 -2.70
C VAL A 540 42.68 -15.59 -2.44
N ASN A 541 41.71 -16.05 -1.65
CA ASN A 541 41.50 -17.47 -1.43
C ASN A 541 40.79 -18.09 -2.65
N MET A 542 41.57 -18.73 -3.51
CA MET A 542 41.05 -19.37 -4.72
C MET A 542 40.14 -20.57 -4.44
N ALA A 543 40.15 -21.16 -3.23
CA ALA A 543 39.19 -22.19 -2.86
C ALA A 543 37.80 -21.60 -2.61
N GLY A 544 37.72 -20.48 -1.88
CA GLY A 544 36.49 -19.68 -1.76
C GLY A 544 35.95 -19.22 -3.12
N ILE A 545 36.81 -18.73 -4.02
CA ILE A 545 36.43 -18.40 -5.40
C ILE A 545 35.84 -19.62 -6.14
N ARG A 546 36.44 -20.82 -6.00
CA ARG A 546 35.91 -22.04 -6.63
C ARG A 546 34.56 -22.46 -6.06
N HIS A 547 34.33 -22.32 -4.76
CA HIS A 547 33.04 -22.64 -4.14
C HIS A 547 31.91 -21.77 -4.73
N TYR A 548 32.04 -20.44 -4.72
CA TYR A 548 30.98 -19.57 -5.25
C TYR A 548 30.80 -19.71 -6.76
N ASN A 549 31.85 -20.01 -7.53
CA ASN A 549 31.70 -20.36 -8.95
C ASN A 549 30.81 -21.60 -9.12
N LYS A 550 31.13 -22.71 -8.41
CA LYS A 550 30.33 -23.94 -8.47
C LYS A 550 28.86 -23.73 -8.06
N LEU A 551 28.60 -22.89 -7.06
CA LEU A 551 27.25 -22.52 -6.66
C LEU A 551 26.52 -21.75 -7.78
N ILE A 552 27.14 -20.68 -8.30
CA ILE A 552 26.59 -19.84 -9.38
C ILE A 552 26.31 -20.68 -10.62
N ASP A 553 27.25 -21.55 -11.01
CA ASP A 553 27.08 -22.45 -12.14
C ASP A 553 25.91 -23.41 -11.89
N SER A 554 25.81 -24.06 -10.72
CA SER A 554 24.70 -24.97 -10.39
C SER A 554 23.33 -24.29 -10.47
N LEU A 555 23.21 -23.05 -9.98
CA LEU A 555 21.98 -22.27 -10.05
C LEU A 555 21.60 -21.96 -11.52
N LEU A 556 22.56 -21.51 -12.33
CA LEU A 556 22.33 -21.16 -13.72
C LEU A 556 21.99 -22.37 -14.60
N HIS A 557 22.60 -23.53 -14.36
CA HIS A 557 22.23 -24.79 -15.03
C HIS A 557 20.77 -25.20 -14.75
N LYS A 558 20.22 -24.81 -13.60
CA LYS A 558 18.82 -25.02 -13.20
C LYS A 558 17.88 -23.86 -13.58
N GLY A 559 18.39 -22.84 -14.27
CA GLY A 559 17.61 -21.65 -14.66
C GLY A 559 17.25 -20.72 -13.49
N ILE A 560 18.01 -20.77 -12.38
CA ILE A 560 17.82 -19.96 -11.18
C ILE A 560 18.78 -18.76 -11.23
N GLN A 561 18.25 -17.54 -11.35
CA GLN A 561 19.06 -16.33 -11.45
C GLN A 561 19.75 -15.99 -10.11
N PRO A 562 21.09 -15.84 -10.08
CA PRO A 562 21.82 -15.49 -8.87
C PRO A 562 21.70 -13.99 -8.53
N PHE A 563 21.28 -13.69 -7.30
CA PHE A 563 21.25 -12.35 -6.70
C PHE A 563 22.28 -12.28 -5.58
N VAL A 564 23.46 -11.71 -5.85
CA VAL A 564 24.60 -11.77 -4.92
C VAL A 564 24.63 -10.56 -3.99
N THR A 565 24.71 -10.83 -2.69
CA THR A 565 24.99 -9.82 -1.66
C THR A 565 26.49 -9.87 -1.29
N LEU A 566 27.22 -8.76 -1.41
CA LEU A 566 28.66 -8.74 -1.14
C LEU A 566 29.00 -8.92 0.34
N THR A 567 28.29 -8.27 1.27
CA THR A 567 28.40 -8.54 2.71
C THR A 567 27.02 -8.59 3.36
N HIS A 568 26.84 -9.57 4.25
CA HIS A 568 25.63 -9.73 5.05
C HIS A 568 26.04 -9.81 6.52
N TYR A 569 26.48 -8.67 7.05
CA TYR A 569 27.02 -8.47 8.41
C TYR A 569 28.38 -9.13 8.71
N ASP A 570 28.80 -10.12 7.90
CA ASP A 570 30.08 -10.79 8.03
C ASP A 570 31.22 -9.98 7.37
N ILE A 571 32.26 -9.72 8.15
CA ILE A 571 33.51 -9.06 7.72
C ILE A 571 34.71 -9.79 8.32
N PRO A 572 35.89 -9.82 7.66
CA PRO A 572 37.07 -10.49 8.20
C PRO A 572 37.49 -9.88 9.55
N GLN A 573 37.69 -10.73 10.56
CA GLN A 573 38.10 -10.30 11.90
C GLN A 573 39.42 -9.51 11.87
N GLU A 574 40.33 -9.85 10.96
CA GLU A 574 41.58 -9.10 10.70
C GLU A 574 41.34 -7.59 10.47
N LEU A 575 40.17 -7.17 9.95
CA LEU A 575 39.84 -5.75 9.77
C LEU A 575 39.34 -5.07 11.05
N GLU A 576 38.65 -5.82 11.92
CA GLU A 576 38.30 -5.36 13.27
C GLU A 576 39.59 -5.20 14.10
N ASP A 577 40.45 -6.23 14.14
CA ASP A 577 41.69 -6.24 14.92
C ASP A 577 42.68 -5.14 14.51
N ARG A 578 42.76 -4.82 13.21
CA ARG A 578 43.72 -3.83 12.67
C ARG A 578 43.33 -2.38 12.90
N TYR A 579 42.02 -2.06 12.85
CA TYR A 579 41.56 -0.67 12.86
C TYR A 579 40.09 -0.47 13.25
N GLY A 580 39.40 -1.47 13.81
CA GLY A 580 37.98 -1.40 14.19
C GLY A 580 37.02 -1.35 13.01
N ALA A 581 37.39 -1.99 11.88
CA ALA A 581 36.62 -2.11 10.65
C ALA A 581 35.80 -0.85 10.27
N TRP A 582 34.48 -0.88 10.47
CA TRP A 582 33.56 0.21 10.07
C TRP A 582 33.77 1.53 10.82
N LEU A 583 34.51 1.54 11.92
CA LEU A 583 34.92 2.76 12.61
C LEU A 583 36.09 3.49 11.91
N SER A 584 36.74 2.88 10.92
CA SER A 584 37.86 3.47 10.19
C SER A 584 37.54 3.74 8.71
N PRO A 585 37.93 4.89 8.14
CA PRO A 585 37.80 5.12 6.70
C PRO A 585 38.63 4.15 5.83
N LYS A 586 39.62 3.46 6.42
CA LYS A 586 40.42 2.44 5.72
C LYS A 586 39.58 1.29 5.14
N VAL A 587 38.43 0.99 5.76
CA VAL A 587 37.51 -0.07 5.30
C VAL A 587 36.94 0.20 3.90
N GLN A 588 36.90 1.47 3.46
CA GLN A 588 36.36 1.86 2.16
C GLN A 588 37.22 1.30 1.01
N ASP A 589 38.55 1.36 1.15
CA ASP A 589 39.49 0.74 0.21
C ASP A 589 39.37 -0.80 0.24
N ASP A 590 39.31 -1.38 1.44
CA ASP A 590 39.25 -2.82 1.64
C ASP A 590 37.96 -3.41 1.04
N PHE A 591 36.81 -2.74 1.23
CA PHE A 591 35.54 -3.13 0.61
C PHE A 591 35.53 -2.89 -0.90
N ARG A 592 36.12 -1.78 -1.38
CA ARG A 592 36.28 -1.53 -2.83
C ARG A 592 37.13 -2.62 -3.49
N TYR A 593 38.22 -3.03 -2.85
CA TYR A 593 39.08 -4.12 -3.34
C TYR A 593 38.34 -5.46 -3.34
N TYR A 594 37.62 -5.77 -2.27
CA TYR A 594 36.77 -6.97 -2.19
C TYR A 594 35.71 -7.01 -3.30
N ALA A 595 34.99 -5.89 -3.52
CA ALA A 595 34.05 -5.76 -4.61
C ALA A 595 34.72 -5.96 -5.98
N ASP A 596 35.94 -5.45 -6.20
CA ASP A 596 36.70 -5.67 -7.43
C ASP A 596 36.97 -7.16 -7.70
N ILE A 597 37.36 -7.91 -6.66
CA ILE A 597 37.56 -9.35 -6.74
C ILE A 597 36.25 -10.06 -7.08
N CYS A 598 35.14 -9.75 -6.39
CA CYS A 598 33.85 -10.38 -6.67
C CYS A 598 33.32 -10.09 -8.08
N PHE A 599 33.37 -8.82 -8.53
CA PHE A 599 32.97 -8.46 -9.90
C PHE A 599 33.86 -9.12 -10.96
N LYS A 600 35.17 -9.23 -10.70
CA LYS A 600 36.12 -9.89 -11.61
C LYS A 600 35.87 -11.40 -11.78
N TYR A 601 35.57 -12.11 -10.69
CA TYR A 601 35.49 -13.58 -10.71
C TYR A 601 34.09 -14.16 -10.91
N PHE A 602 33.04 -13.35 -10.77
CA PHE A 602 31.64 -13.83 -10.87
C PHE A 602 30.73 -12.93 -11.73
N GLY A 603 31.12 -11.69 -12.01
CA GLY A 603 30.27 -10.73 -12.73
C GLY A 603 30.09 -11.02 -14.22
N ASP A 604 30.77 -12.02 -14.77
CA ASP A 604 30.48 -12.61 -16.08
C ASP A 604 29.15 -13.39 -16.11
N ARG A 605 28.67 -13.84 -14.94
CA ARG A 605 27.43 -14.62 -14.75
C ARG A 605 26.43 -13.99 -13.79
N VAL A 606 26.86 -13.06 -12.94
CA VAL A 606 26.00 -12.40 -11.93
C VAL A 606 25.56 -11.01 -12.40
N GLU A 607 24.28 -10.89 -12.73
CA GLU A 607 23.66 -9.64 -13.19
C GLU A 607 23.11 -8.74 -12.06
N HIS A 608 22.94 -9.26 -10.85
CA HIS A 608 22.29 -8.54 -9.75
C HIS A 608 23.13 -8.57 -8.48
N TRP A 609 23.58 -7.39 -8.07
CA TRP A 609 24.45 -7.17 -6.93
C TRP A 609 23.80 -6.28 -5.87
N ALA A 610 23.83 -6.73 -4.62
CA ALA A 610 23.61 -5.88 -3.46
C ALA A 610 24.93 -5.70 -2.71
N THR A 611 25.38 -4.46 -2.50
CA THR A 611 26.62 -4.20 -1.76
C THR A 611 26.49 -4.59 -0.29
N PHE A 612 25.42 -4.13 0.36
CA PHE A 612 25.15 -4.36 1.79
C PHE A 612 23.74 -4.92 1.99
N ASN A 613 23.62 -5.84 2.94
CA ASN A 613 22.35 -6.16 3.59
C ASN A 613 22.12 -5.24 4.79
N GLU A 614 20.98 -4.54 4.81
CA GLU A 614 20.36 -3.91 5.98
C GLU A 614 21.35 -3.10 6.85
N PRO A 615 22.04 -2.11 6.26
CA PRO A 615 23.06 -1.32 6.96
C PRO A 615 22.48 -0.62 8.21
N ASN A 616 21.21 -0.26 8.17
CA ASN A 616 20.49 0.32 9.31
C ASN A 616 20.28 -0.64 10.49
N VAL A 617 20.29 -1.96 10.27
CA VAL A 617 20.19 -2.96 11.34
C VAL A 617 21.56 -3.20 11.98
N VAL A 618 22.59 -3.49 11.18
CA VAL A 618 23.94 -3.79 11.71
C VAL A 618 24.54 -2.61 12.45
N VAL A 619 24.35 -1.39 11.95
CA VAL A 619 24.84 -0.16 12.62
C VAL A 619 24.21 -0.01 14.02
N ILE A 620 22.89 -0.16 14.13
CA ILE A 620 22.19 -0.01 15.42
C ILE A 620 22.55 -1.17 16.36
N ARG A 621 22.56 -2.41 15.88
CA ARG A 621 22.82 -3.58 16.73
C ARG A 621 24.28 -3.71 17.16
N GLY A 622 25.22 -3.32 16.30
CA GLY A 622 26.66 -3.46 16.55
C GLY A 622 27.29 -2.30 17.34
N TYR A 623 26.84 -1.06 17.07
CA TYR A 623 27.48 0.16 17.59
C TYR A 623 26.57 1.04 18.47
N ARG A 624 25.28 0.69 18.64
CA ARG A 624 24.37 1.42 19.54
C ARG A 624 23.90 0.58 20.72
N SER A 625 23.38 -0.62 20.48
CA SER A 625 22.94 -1.55 21.54
C SER A 625 23.95 -2.66 21.84
N GLY A 626 25.00 -2.79 21.03
CA GLY A 626 26.09 -3.76 21.20
C GLY A 626 25.71 -5.24 21.27
N ILE A 627 24.54 -5.60 20.75
CA ILE A 627 24.05 -7.01 20.73
C ILE A 627 24.61 -7.80 19.54
N TYR A 628 25.15 -7.12 18.53
CA TYR A 628 25.85 -7.71 17.38
C TYR A 628 27.34 -7.36 17.47
N PRO A 629 28.26 -8.06 16.76
CA PRO A 629 29.64 -7.64 16.65
C PRO A 629 29.76 -6.18 16.15
N PRO A 630 30.72 -5.37 16.64
CA PRO A 630 31.77 -5.71 17.62
C PRO A 630 31.35 -5.61 19.09
N SER A 631 30.05 -5.50 19.39
CA SER A 631 29.49 -5.28 20.73
C SER A 631 29.90 -3.98 21.38
N HIS A 632 29.77 -2.89 20.62
CA HIS A 632 30.03 -1.54 21.09
C HIS A 632 28.74 -0.84 21.54
N CYS A 633 28.74 -0.32 22.76
CA CYS A 633 27.69 0.55 23.27
C CYS A 633 28.14 1.31 24.53
N SER A 634 27.51 2.45 24.77
CA SER A 634 27.58 3.16 26.05
C SER A 634 26.64 2.50 27.08
N GLY A 635 27.01 2.53 28.36
CA GLY A 635 26.33 1.77 29.42
C GLY A 635 24.83 2.08 29.64
N SER A 636 24.31 3.18 29.10
CA SER A 636 22.88 3.50 29.09
C SER A 636 22.07 2.76 28.03
N PHE A 637 22.72 2.15 27.03
CA PHE A 637 22.09 1.46 25.90
C PHE A 637 22.29 -0.07 25.92
N GLY A 638 23.25 -0.57 26.69
CA GLY A 638 23.55 -2.00 26.83
C GLY A 638 24.74 -2.25 27.76
N ASN A 639 25.04 -3.53 27.99
CA ASN A 639 26.12 -3.96 28.89
C ASN A 639 27.42 -4.26 28.11
N CYS A 640 27.98 -3.23 27.47
CA CYS A 640 29.22 -3.34 26.69
C CYS A 640 30.43 -2.82 27.47
N SER A 641 31.61 -3.39 27.21
CA SER A 641 32.86 -2.94 27.83
C SER A 641 33.39 -1.63 27.24
N ASN A 642 33.06 -1.33 25.97
CA ASN A 642 33.52 -0.17 25.21
C ASN A 642 32.42 0.32 24.24
N GLY A 643 32.54 1.57 23.77
CA GLY A 643 31.75 2.11 22.67
C GLY A 643 31.03 3.44 22.98
N ASP A 644 30.82 4.25 21.94
CA ASP A 644 30.04 5.50 22.00
C ASP A 644 28.75 5.37 21.17
N SER A 645 27.64 5.03 21.83
CA SER A 645 26.32 4.84 21.20
C SER A 645 25.73 6.11 20.55
N GLU A 646 26.30 7.28 20.81
CA GLU A 646 25.87 8.56 20.24
C GLU A 646 26.74 8.98 19.04
N ARG A 647 27.93 8.39 18.85
CA ARG A 647 28.85 8.72 17.74
C ARG A 647 29.15 7.57 16.81
N GLU A 648 29.50 6.40 17.32
CA GLU A 648 29.95 5.26 16.52
C GLU A 648 28.94 4.79 15.47
N PRO A 649 27.61 4.78 15.73
CA PRO A 649 26.63 4.47 14.71
C PRO A 649 26.72 5.37 13.47
N PHE A 650 27.00 6.67 13.66
CA PHE A 650 27.14 7.62 12.55
C PHE A 650 28.44 7.39 11.78
N ILE A 651 29.54 7.07 12.46
CA ILE A 651 30.83 6.76 11.84
C ILE A 651 30.73 5.48 11.00
N ALA A 652 30.18 4.41 11.58
CA ALA A 652 29.96 3.14 10.89
C ALA A 652 29.04 3.30 9.67
N ALA A 653 27.89 3.98 9.82
CA ALA A 653 26.99 4.28 8.70
C ALA A 653 27.68 5.09 7.60
N HIS A 654 28.48 6.10 7.95
CA HIS A 654 29.19 6.93 6.99
C HIS A 654 30.21 6.11 6.17
N ASN A 655 31.01 5.26 6.82
CA ASN A 655 31.97 4.40 6.15
C ASN A 655 31.29 3.33 5.28
N ILE A 656 30.15 2.77 5.70
CA ILE A 656 29.34 1.85 4.89
C ILE A 656 28.80 2.54 3.64
N ILE A 657 28.26 3.77 3.75
CA ILE A 657 27.75 4.54 2.60
C ILE A 657 28.87 4.87 1.61
N LEU A 658 30.04 5.30 2.09
CA LEU A 658 31.19 5.57 1.22
C LEU A 658 31.73 4.29 0.56
N SER A 659 31.72 3.16 1.28
CA SER A 659 32.07 1.85 0.72
C SER A 659 31.09 1.40 -0.37
N HIS A 660 29.78 1.66 -0.20
CA HIS A 660 28.77 1.40 -1.23
C HIS A 660 29.03 2.24 -2.47
N ILE A 661 29.28 3.55 -2.32
CA ILE A 661 29.60 4.46 -3.42
C ILE A 661 30.87 3.99 -4.15
N ALA A 662 31.93 3.65 -3.42
CA ALA A 662 33.18 3.17 -4.01
C ALA A 662 33.03 1.88 -4.82
N ALA A 663 32.21 0.92 -4.35
CA ALA A 663 31.88 -0.30 -5.08
C ALA A 663 30.98 -0.03 -6.31
N PHE A 664 30.01 0.88 -6.18
CA PHE A 664 29.13 1.27 -7.28
C PHE A 664 29.90 2.00 -8.40
N GLU A 665 30.73 2.99 -8.07
CA GLU A 665 31.57 3.71 -9.02
C GLU A 665 32.55 2.77 -9.73
N LEU A 666 33.17 1.84 -8.99
CA LEU A 666 34.02 0.80 -9.55
C LEU A 666 33.26 -0.05 -10.58
N TYR A 667 32.05 -0.52 -10.25
CA TYR A 667 31.25 -1.30 -11.19
C TYR A 667 30.90 -0.48 -12.44
N GLN A 668 30.39 0.74 -12.26
CA GLN A 668 29.94 1.62 -13.34
C GLN A 668 31.08 2.00 -14.28
N THR A 669 32.30 2.19 -13.78
CA THR A 669 33.47 2.59 -14.58
C THR A 669 34.19 1.41 -15.22
N LYS A 670 34.34 0.28 -14.52
CA LYS A 670 35.18 -0.85 -14.95
C LYS A 670 34.40 -2.03 -15.56
N TYR A 671 33.19 -2.31 -15.08
CA TYR A 671 32.48 -3.56 -15.37
C TYR A 671 31.15 -3.39 -16.12
N LYS A 672 30.42 -2.28 -15.91
CA LYS A 672 29.06 -2.08 -16.47
C LYS A 672 28.98 -2.24 -17.98
N LYS A 673 30.02 -1.83 -18.72
CA LYS A 673 30.09 -1.96 -20.20
C LYS A 673 30.21 -3.41 -20.68
N THR A 674 30.87 -4.28 -19.92
CA THR A 674 31.16 -5.67 -20.31
C THR A 674 30.20 -6.67 -19.68
N GLN A 675 29.72 -6.40 -18.46
CA GLN A 675 28.87 -7.30 -17.68
C GLN A 675 27.39 -6.94 -17.70
N GLY A 676 27.02 -5.70 -18.07
CA GLY A 676 25.63 -5.27 -18.23
C GLY A 676 24.77 -5.15 -16.96
N GLY A 677 25.13 -5.84 -15.88
CA GLY A 677 24.37 -6.00 -14.63
C GLY A 677 24.13 -4.72 -13.80
N SER A 678 23.56 -4.94 -12.62
CA SER A 678 22.98 -3.92 -11.73
C SER A 678 23.58 -4.01 -10.33
N VAL A 679 23.84 -2.86 -9.72
CA VAL A 679 24.39 -2.75 -8.36
C VAL A 679 23.48 -1.85 -7.53
N GLY A 680 23.10 -2.32 -6.34
CA GLY A 680 22.28 -1.58 -5.39
C GLY A 680 22.56 -1.97 -3.94
N ILE A 681 21.56 -1.77 -3.09
CA ILE A 681 21.61 -2.05 -1.65
C ILE A 681 20.30 -2.70 -1.19
N VAL A 682 20.31 -3.42 -0.06
CA VAL A 682 19.10 -3.94 0.59
C VAL A 682 18.89 -3.18 1.89
N MET A 683 17.71 -2.59 2.08
CA MET A 683 17.35 -1.86 3.29
C MET A 683 16.32 -2.63 4.12
N ASN A 684 16.48 -2.65 5.45
CA ASN A 684 15.42 -3.12 6.33
C ASN A 684 14.38 -2.01 6.49
N ALA A 685 13.13 -2.30 6.15
CA ALA A 685 12.01 -1.39 6.23
C ALA A 685 10.97 -1.94 7.23
N ILE A 686 11.03 -1.43 8.45
CA ILE A 686 9.90 -1.45 9.38
C ILE A 686 8.97 -0.29 8.99
N TRP A 687 7.66 -0.57 8.99
CA TRP A 687 6.62 0.44 8.82
C TRP A 687 6.18 0.95 10.19
N PHE A 688 6.19 2.26 10.40
CA PHE A 688 5.75 2.89 11.64
C PHE A 688 4.36 3.48 11.47
N GLU A 689 3.42 3.09 12.33
CA GLU A 689 2.09 3.70 12.43
C GLU A 689 2.02 4.55 13.72
N PRO A 690 1.33 5.70 13.70
CA PRO A 690 1.19 6.55 14.89
C PRO A 690 0.29 5.88 15.93
N ILE A 691 0.70 5.90 17.20
CA ILE A 691 0.00 5.22 18.31
C ILE A 691 -1.41 5.81 18.49
N THR A 692 -1.52 7.14 18.49
CA THR A 692 -2.77 7.88 18.44
C THR A 692 -2.84 8.73 17.18
N SER A 693 -4.00 9.29 16.89
CA SER A 693 -4.19 10.18 15.75
C SER A 693 -3.81 11.66 16.04
N SER A 694 -3.06 11.89 17.13
CA SER A 694 -2.45 13.18 17.49
C SER A 694 -1.41 13.62 16.45
N LEU A 695 -1.06 14.92 16.45
CA LEU A 695 0.01 15.41 15.57
C LEU A 695 1.37 14.91 16.04
N GLU A 696 1.55 14.85 17.35
CA GLU A 696 2.76 14.42 18.06
C GLU A 696 3.16 13.00 17.65
N ASP A 697 2.20 12.06 17.62
CA ASP A 697 2.44 10.67 17.24
C ASP A 697 2.64 10.48 15.73
N LYS A 698 1.96 11.27 14.88
CA LYS A 698 2.22 11.26 13.42
C LYS A 698 3.64 11.72 13.11
N VAL A 699 4.05 12.86 13.65
CA VAL A 699 5.41 13.35 13.47
C VAL A 699 6.41 12.41 14.17
N ALA A 700 6.02 11.72 15.25
CA ALA A 700 6.85 10.66 15.84
C ALA A 700 7.01 9.45 14.90
N ALA A 701 5.95 9.00 14.22
CA ALA A 701 6.02 7.93 13.23
C ALA A 701 6.87 8.33 12.00
N GLU A 702 6.70 9.55 11.49
CA GLU A 702 7.52 10.10 10.40
C GLU A 702 9.00 10.24 10.78
N ARG A 703 9.29 10.71 12.01
CA ARG A 703 10.65 10.74 12.57
C ARG A 703 11.20 9.32 12.72
N ALA A 704 10.42 8.38 13.27
CA ALA A 704 10.85 6.99 13.44
C ALA A 704 11.19 6.34 12.09
N GLN A 705 10.34 6.49 11.07
CA GLN A 705 10.61 6.04 9.71
C GLN A 705 11.90 6.67 9.14
N SER A 706 12.11 7.96 9.38
CA SER A 706 13.27 8.71 8.89
C SER A 706 14.59 8.32 9.56
N PHE A 707 14.58 8.17 10.88
CA PHE A 707 15.74 7.72 11.66
C PHE A 707 16.00 6.21 11.57
N TYR A 708 15.01 5.41 11.18
CA TYR A 708 15.20 3.98 10.95
C TYR A 708 15.74 3.66 9.56
N MET A 709 15.23 4.33 8.52
CA MET A 709 15.53 3.98 7.11
C MET A 709 16.16 5.14 6.31
N ASN A 710 15.64 6.36 6.43
CA ASN A 710 16.02 7.43 5.50
C ASN A 710 17.46 7.92 5.71
N TRP A 711 17.95 8.05 6.94
CA TRP A 711 19.33 8.53 7.19
C TRP A 711 20.44 7.71 6.49
N THR A 712 20.23 6.41 6.29
CA THR A 712 21.16 5.50 5.59
C THR A 712 20.95 5.45 4.08
N ALA A 713 19.78 5.91 3.58
CA ALA A 713 19.43 5.95 2.16
C ALA A 713 19.49 7.37 1.54
N ALA A 714 19.52 8.42 2.36
CA ALA A 714 19.25 9.80 1.98
C ALA A 714 20.23 10.80 2.62
N PHE A 715 21.54 10.53 2.60
CA PHE A 715 22.53 11.59 2.81
C PHE A 715 22.45 12.57 1.62
N PRO A 716 21.79 13.76 1.73
CA PRO A 716 21.06 14.35 0.59
C PRO A 716 21.92 15.02 -0.49
N LYS A 717 23.23 15.10 -0.28
CA LYS A 717 24.17 15.77 -1.20
C LYS A 717 25.08 14.81 -1.97
N LEU A 718 25.39 13.62 -1.45
CA LEU A 718 26.22 12.63 -2.16
C LEU A 718 25.41 11.63 -3.00
N MET A 719 24.21 11.23 -2.56
CA MET A 719 23.47 10.15 -3.23
C MET A 719 22.51 10.60 -4.35
N LYS A 720 22.50 11.89 -4.73
CA LYS A 720 21.63 12.41 -5.81
C LYS A 720 21.73 11.66 -7.16
N PRO A 721 22.89 11.14 -7.60
CA PRO A 721 22.96 10.28 -8.79
C PRO A 721 22.38 8.88 -8.59
N VAL A 722 22.33 8.38 -7.35
CA VAL A 722 22.03 6.98 -7.00
C VAL A 722 20.57 6.78 -6.61
N VAL A 723 19.95 7.74 -5.91
CA VAL A 723 18.55 7.67 -5.46
C VAL A 723 17.55 7.67 -6.64
N ASN A 724 17.95 8.17 -7.82
CA ASN A 724 17.17 8.07 -9.05
C ASN A 724 17.08 6.63 -9.61
N HIS A 725 17.76 5.65 -9.00
CA HIS A 725 17.77 4.24 -9.40
C HIS A 725 17.41 3.31 -8.23
N VAL A 726 16.38 3.64 -7.44
CA VAL A 726 15.74 2.68 -6.52
C VAL A 726 14.91 1.68 -7.34
N ASP A 727 15.61 0.75 -7.99
CA ASP A 727 15.01 -0.43 -8.61
C ASP A 727 14.58 -1.38 -7.49
N CYS A 728 13.26 -1.57 -7.35
CA CYS A 728 12.68 -2.54 -6.40
C CYS A 728 12.71 -3.95 -7.01
N SER A 729 13.92 -4.40 -7.36
CA SER A 729 14.20 -5.69 -8.03
C SER A 729 13.87 -6.92 -7.17
N GLY A 730 13.46 -6.73 -5.93
CA GLY A 730 13.18 -7.77 -4.95
C GLY A 730 12.69 -7.20 -3.63
N LEU A 731 11.63 -7.81 -3.09
CA LEU A 731 11.16 -7.65 -1.72
C LEU A 731 11.49 -8.93 -0.92
N ALA A 732 12.32 -8.82 0.12
CA ALA A 732 12.67 -9.95 1.00
C ALA A 732 11.84 -9.90 2.30
N ILE A 733 11.12 -10.98 2.66
CA ILE A 733 10.18 -10.96 3.79
C ILE A 733 10.42 -12.10 4.77
N TRP A 734 10.38 -11.76 6.06
CA TRP A 734 10.76 -12.61 7.18
C TRP A 734 9.52 -13.10 7.96
N PHE A 735 9.38 -14.41 8.13
CA PHE A 735 8.44 -15.01 9.10
C PHE A 735 9.09 -16.21 9.79
N GLY A 736 9.33 -16.08 11.09
CA GLY A 736 10.03 -17.07 11.90
C GLY A 736 9.17 -17.56 13.06
N GLU A 737 9.24 -18.85 13.35
CA GLU A 737 8.57 -19.46 14.49
C GLU A 737 9.61 -19.88 15.54
N MET A 738 9.30 -19.68 16.82
CA MET A 738 10.18 -20.16 17.89
C MET A 738 10.19 -21.69 17.91
N ASN A 739 11.39 -22.27 17.92
CA ASN A 739 11.63 -23.69 18.04
C ASN A 739 11.19 -24.15 19.44
N ASN A 740 10.14 -24.96 19.52
CA ASN A 740 9.67 -25.53 20.79
C ASN A 740 10.14 -27.00 20.87
N PRO A 741 11.02 -27.37 21.83
CA PRO A 741 11.48 -28.76 21.95
C PRO A 741 10.37 -29.76 22.29
N ASN A 742 9.21 -29.28 22.75
CA ASN A 742 8.04 -30.11 23.06
C ASN A 742 7.05 -30.28 21.89
N THR A 743 7.26 -29.62 20.74
CA THR A 743 6.43 -29.86 19.54
C THR A 743 6.98 -31.00 18.70
N THR A 744 6.09 -31.87 18.22
CA THR A 744 6.45 -32.94 17.28
C THR A 744 6.87 -32.36 15.92
N ILE A 745 7.71 -33.10 15.19
CA ILE A 745 8.14 -32.69 13.84
C ILE A 745 6.94 -32.44 12.92
N GLU A 746 5.86 -33.24 13.01
CA GLU A 746 4.63 -33.05 12.25
C GLU A 746 4.00 -31.66 12.47
N VAL A 747 4.02 -31.14 13.70
CA VAL A 747 3.54 -29.79 14.01
C VAL A 747 4.46 -28.73 13.39
N SER A 748 5.78 -28.92 13.49
CA SER A 748 6.79 -28.02 12.90
C SER A 748 6.82 -28.02 11.36
N LEU A 749 6.31 -29.08 10.72
CA LEU A 749 6.12 -29.15 9.26
C LEU A 749 4.80 -28.49 8.81
N ASN A 750 3.81 -28.34 9.70
CA ASN A 750 2.50 -27.77 9.38
C ASN A 750 2.44 -26.25 9.65
N ASP A 751 3.33 -25.50 9.00
CA ASP A 751 3.56 -24.06 9.20
C ASP A 751 2.49 -23.14 8.55
N VAL A 752 1.21 -23.43 8.81
CA VAL A 752 0.04 -22.72 8.25
C VAL A 752 0.14 -21.19 8.40
N LYS A 753 0.71 -20.70 9.50
CA LYS A 753 0.88 -19.26 9.74
C LYS A 753 1.85 -18.62 8.73
N ARG A 754 2.92 -19.34 8.35
CA ARG A 754 3.87 -18.91 7.32
C ARG A 754 3.21 -18.85 5.95
N VAL A 755 2.38 -19.83 5.61
CA VAL A 755 1.54 -19.81 4.38
C VAL A 755 0.61 -18.60 4.35
N GLN A 756 -0.15 -18.37 5.42
CA GLN A 756 -1.06 -17.22 5.54
C GLN A 756 -0.32 -15.88 5.40
N TYR A 757 0.86 -15.79 6.02
CA TYR A 757 1.73 -14.63 5.94
C TYR A 757 2.25 -14.38 4.52
N MET A 758 2.85 -15.40 3.87
CA MET A 758 3.36 -15.32 2.50
C MET A 758 2.25 -14.94 1.51
N ASN A 759 1.08 -15.58 1.60
CA ASN A 759 -0.06 -15.26 0.74
C ASN A 759 -0.54 -13.81 0.93
N GLY A 760 -0.75 -13.38 2.19
CA GLY A 760 -1.21 -12.03 2.49
C GLY A 760 -0.25 -10.93 2.00
N TYR A 761 1.06 -11.20 2.03
CA TYR A 761 2.09 -10.31 1.48
C TYR A 761 2.14 -10.32 -0.05
N LEU A 762 2.02 -11.48 -0.72
CA LEU A 762 1.96 -11.55 -2.19
C LEU A 762 0.69 -10.87 -2.73
N ASP A 763 -0.43 -10.98 -2.03
CA ASP A 763 -1.66 -10.24 -2.31
C ASP A 763 -1.47 -8.72 -2.13
N ALA A 764 -0.77 -8.30 -1.07
CA ALA A 764 -0.43 -6.88 -0.85
C ALA A 764 0.51 -6.36 -1.95
N LEU A 765 1.47 -7.16 -2.37
CA LEU A 765 2.44 -6.83 -3.42
C LEU A 765 1.75 -6.68 -4.77
N THR A 766 0.84 -7.60 -5.11
CA THR A 766 -0.03 -7.50 -6.29
C THR A 766 -0.83 -6.19 -6.28
N ARG A 767 -1.39 -5.79 -5.12
CA ARG A 767 -2.09 -4.50 -4.97
C ARG A 767 -1.17 -3.29 -5.15
N ALA A 768 0.10 -3.38 -4.74
CA ALA A 768 1.08 -2.32 -4.95
C ALA A 768 1.46 -2.19 -6.43
N ILE A 769 1.76 -3.31 -7.10
CA ILE A 769 2.11 -3.34 -8.54
C ILE A 769 0.95 -2.79 -9.38
N ARG A 770 -0.30 -3.19 -9.09
CA ARG A 770 -1.51 -2.63 -9.75
C ARG A 770 -1.72 -1.14 -9.52
N LYS A 771 -1.11 -0.54 -8.48
CA LYS A 771 -1.11 0.90 -8.21
C LYS A 771 0.08 1.64 -8.85
N GLY A 772 0.93 0.94 -9.62
CA GLY A 772 2.08 1.51 -10.31
C GLY A 772 3.43 1.34 -9.61
N ALA A 773 3.53 0.51 -8.56
CA ALA A 773 4.82 0.19 -7.96
C ALA A 773 5.63 -0.75 -8.87
N ASP A 774 6.83 -0.32 -9.27
CA ASP A 774 7.78 -1.14 -10.04
C ASP A 774 8.49 -2.14 -9.11
N VAL A 775 7.79 -3.21 -8.73
CA VAL A 775 8.40 -4.35 -8.01
C VAL A 775 8.51 -5.54 -8.93
N ARG A 776 9.71 -6.08 -9.06
CA ARG A 776 10.04 -7.10 -10.07
C ARG A 776 10.30 -8.49 -9.50
N GLY A 777 10.38 -8.62 -8.17
CA GLY A 777 10.60 -9.91 -7.52
C GLY A 777 10.18 -9.96 -6.05
N TYR A 778 10.04 -11.20 -5.57
CA TYR A 778 9.74 -11.57 -4.20
C TYR A 778 10.69 -12.69 -3.78
N PHE A 779 11.41 -12.47 -2.67
CA PHE A 779 12.35 -13.42 -2.10
C PHE A 779 11.86 -13.83 -0.70
N THR A 780 11.51 -15.10 -0.50
CA THR A 780 11.12 -15.57 0.83
C THR A 780 12.37 -15.82 1.70
N TRP A 781 12.43 -15.18 2.87
CA TRP A 781 13.38 -15.58 3.92
C TRP A 781 12.74 -16.71 4.74
N SER A 782 13.22 -17.94 4.66
CA SER A 782 14.40 -18.46 3.96
C SER A 782 14.09 -19.82 3.31
N LEU A 783 15.04 -20.40 2.55
CA LEU A 783 14.88 -21.74 1.99
C LEU A 783 14.86 -22.81 3.08
N LEU A 784 15.77 -22.66 4.04
CA LEU A 784 16.08 -23.60 5.11
C LEU A 784 15.99 -22.89 6.47
N ASP A 785 15.59 -23.62 7.50
CA ASP A 785 15.86 -23.21 8.89
C ASP A 785 17.38 -23.05 9.07
N ASN A 786 17.84 -22.03 9.77
CA ASN A 786 19.24 -21.61 9.76
C ASN A 786 19.64 -20.96 11.09
N PHE A 787 20.91 -20.58 11.24
CA PHE A 787 21.42 -19.89 12.43
C PHE A 787 20.95 -18.43 12.44
N GLU A 788 20.00 -18.07 13.29
CA GLU A 788 19.40 -16.72 13.34
C GLU A 788 20.15 -15.81 14.33
N TRP A 789 21.41 -15.51 14.02
CA TRP A 789 22.22 -14.52 14.73
C TRP A 789 22.25 -14.77 16.25
N ILE A 790 21.95 -13.76 17.08
CA ILE A 790 21.88 -13.88 18.55
C ILE A 790 20.86 -14.92 19.05
N SER A 791 19.87 -15.30 18.23
CA SER A 791 18.88 -16.31 18.58
C SER A 791 19.38 -17.74 18.40
N GLY A 792 20.55 -17.94 17.77
CA GLY A 792 21.06 -19.27 17.46
C GLY A 792 20.07 -20.06 16.60
N TYR A 793 19.82 -21.31 16.96
CA TYR A 793 18.85 -22.18 16.29
C TYR A 793 17.47 -22.17 16.95
N THR A 794 17.20 -21.24 17.87
CA THR A 794 15.90 -21.12 18.56
C THR A 794 14.77 -20.54 17.72
N ILE A 795 15.05 -20.01 16.52
CA ILE A 795 14.03 -19.49 15.59
C ILE A 795 14.18 -20.15 14.22
N ARG A 796 13.07 -20.60 13.65
CA ARG A 796 12.99 -21.36 12.39
C ARG A 796 12.30 -20.53 11.30
N PHE A 797 13.06 -20.16 10.27
CA PHE A 797 12.62 -19.31 9.15
C PHE A 797 12.46 -20.03 7.80
N GLY A 798 12.82 -21.31 7.69
CA GLY A 798 12.85 -22.03 6.43
C GLY A 798 11.50 -22.44 5.87
N LEU A 799 11.42 -22.51 4.54
CA LEU A 799 10.44 -23.36 3.82
C LEU A 799 10.67 -24.85 4.10
N HIS A 800 11.93 -25.25 4.33
CA HIS A 800 12.30 -26.59 4.78
C HIS A 800 12.71 -26.56 6.24
N HIS A 801 12.22 -27.54 7.00
CA HIS A 801 12.76 -27.88 8.30
C HIS A 801 14.14 -28.50 8.13
N VAL A 802 15.10 -28.05 8.94
CA VAL A 802 16.41 -28.69 9.08
C VAL A 802 16.50 -29.36 10.44
N ASP A 803 16.73 -30.67 10.43
CA ASP A 803 17.25 -31.38 11.60
C ASP A 803 18.74 -31.05 11.71
N TYR A 804 19.12 -30.26 12.72
CA TYR A 804 20.51 -29.81 12.89
C TYR A 804 21.48 -30.92 13.33
N THR A 805 20.97 -32.10 13.72
CA THR A 805 21.81 -33.26 14.05
C THR A 805 22.18 -34.06 12.80
N THR A 806 21.19 -34.36 11.96
CA THR A 806 21.39 -35.17 10.73
C THR A 806 21.63 -34.32 9.48
N LEU A 807 21.45 -33.00 9.59
CA LEU A 807 21.41 -32.01 8.52
C LEU A 807 20.38 -32.31 7.42
N LYS A 808 19.38 -33.15 7.72
CA LYS A 808 18.31 -33.53 6.78
C LYS A 808 17.34 -32.36 6.56
N ARG A 809 17.15 -31.99 5.29
CA ARG A 809 16.10 -31.06 4.85
C ARG A 809 14.77 -31.80 4.69
N THR A 810 13.68 -31.23 5.18
CA THR A 810 12.31 -31.78 5.03
C THR A 810 11.34 -30.66 4.68
N PRO A 811 10.56 -30.73 3.59
CA PRO A 811 9.67 -29.65 3.17
C PRO A 811 8.53 -29.44 4.18
N LYS A 812 8.31 -28.18 4.58
CA LYS A 812 7.13 -27.77 5.34
C LYS A 812 5.95 -27.51 4.39
N LEU A 813 4.76 -27.32 4.94
CA LEU A 813 3.56 -26.94 4.18
C LEU A 813 3.81 -25.68 3.31
N SER A 814 4.59 -24.72 3.79
CA SER A 814 4.96 -23.51 3.04
C SER A 814 5.80 -23.77 1.79
N ALA A 815 6.68 -24.78 1.79
CA ALA A 815 7.41 -25.19 0.58
C ALA A 815 6.44 -25.72 -0.49
N THR A 816 5.59 -26.68 -0.12
CA THR A 816 4.59 -27.29 -1.01
C THR A 816 3.59 -26.26 -1.53
N TRP A 817 3.12 -25.36 -0.67
CA TRP A 817 2.24 -24.26 -1.06
C TRP A 817 2.92 -23.30 -2.06
N TYR A 818 4.17 -22.91 -1.81
CA TYR A 818 4.88 -21.98 -2.68
C TYR A 818 5.20 -22.60 -4.05
N LYS A 819 5.53 -23.90 -4.09
CA LYS A 819 5.64 -24.69 -5.32
C LYS A 819 4.36 -24.64 -6.14
N GLN A 820 3.22 -24.91 -5.52
CA GLN A 820 1.91 -24.83 -6.18
C GLN A 820 1.64 -23.41 -6.70
N TYR A 821 1.87 -22.39 -5.87
CA TYR A 821 1.67 -20.98 -6.23
C TYR A 821 2.46 -20.57 -7.48
N ILE A 822 3.75 -20.91 -7.53
CA ILE A 822 4.62 -20.64 -8.69
C ILE A 822 4.17 -21.43 -9.92
N THR A 823 3.73 -22.67 -9.74
CA THR A 823 3.23 -23.52 -10.82
C THR A 823 1.96 -22.96 -11.44
N GLU A 824 1.00 -22.54 -10.61
CA GLU A 824 -0.22 -21.86 -11.06
C GLU A 824 0.09 -20.54 -11.79
N HIS A 825 1.04 -19.76 -11.28
CA HIS A 825 1.51 -18.54 -11.95
C HIS A 825 2.06 -18.85 -13.35
N LYS A 826 2.98 -19.82 -13.47
CA LYS A 826 3.59 -20.23 -14.76
C LYS A 826 2.52 -20.70 -15.74
N ALA A 827 1.59 -21.56 -15.30
CA ALA A 827 0.50 -22.08 -16.13
C ALA A 827 -0.39 -20.96 -16.70
N ARG A 828 -0.82 -20.01 -15.86
CA ARG A 828 -1.65 -18.85 -16.30
C ARG A 828 -0.89 -17.95 -17.28
N SER A 829 0.40 -17.72 -17.05
CA SER A 829 1.26 -16.93 -17.95
C SER A 829 1.42 -17.61 -19.33
N THR A 830 1.71 -18.91 -19.38
CA THR A 830 1.88 -19.65 -20.65
C THR A 830 0.61 -19.68 -21.50
N LEU A 831 -0.54 -19.87 -20.85
CA LEU A 831 -1.86 -19.88 -21.50
C LEU A 831 -2.17 -18.52 -22.16
N MET A 832 -1.88 -17.43 -21.45
CA MET A 832 -2.03 -16.07 -21.95
C MET A 832 -1.11 -15.79 -23.16
N SER A 833 0.16 -16.21 -23.12
CA SER A 833 1.09 -16.04 -24.24
C SER A 833 0.63 -16.78 -25.50
N ARG A 834 0.12 -18.02 -25.37
CA ARG A 834 -0.43 -18.79 -26.50
C ARG A 834 -1.68 -18.13 -27.10
N ASN A 835 -2.56 -17.61 -26.26
CA ASN A 835 -3.79 -16.90 -26.69
C ASN A 835 -3.50 -15.53 -27.34
N ILE A 836 -2.37 -14.89 -27.06
CA ILE A 836 -1.90 -13.68 -27.76
C ILE A 836 -1.26 -14.06 -29.10
N ALA A 837 -0.39 -15.08 -29.13
CA ALA A 837 0.27 -15.54 -30.34
C ALA A 837 -0.75 -16.02 -31.40
N SER A 838 -1.77 -16.79 -31.03
CA SER A 838 -2.81 -17.25 -31.97
C SER A 838 -3.64 -16.11 -32.56
N LYS A 839 -3.94 -15.07 -31.76
CA LYS A 839 -4.60 -13.84 -32.25
C LYS A 839 -3.71 -13.05 -33.20
N LEU A 840 -2.42 -12.92 -32.92
CA LEU A 840 -1.47 -12.26 -33.81
C LEU A 840 -1.32 -13.01 -35.14
N VAL A 841 -1.23 -14.35 -35.11
CA VAL A 841 -1.20 -15.17 -36.34
C VAL A 841 -2.48 -14.97 -37.17
N MET A 842 -3.66 -14.95 -36.55
CA MET A 842 -4.90 -14.63 -37.29
C MET A 842 -4.91 -13.21 -37.88
N ILE A 843 -4.35 -12.22 -37.20
CA ILE A 843 -4.22 -10.85 -37.73
C ILE A 843 -3.22 -10.79 -38.92
N PHE A 844 -2.15 -11.59 -38.89
CA PHE A 844 -1.18 -11.68 -39.98
C PHE A 844 -1.63 -12.58 -41.15
N GLN A 845 -2.66 -13.42 -40.99
CA GLN A 845 -3.33 -14.15 -42.07
C GLN A 845 -4.54 -13.39 -42.67
N GLN A 846 -4.88 -12.22 -42.13
CA GLN A 846 -5.89 -11.30 -42.66
C GLN A 846 -5.28 -10.06 -43.36
N LYS A 847 -3.99 -10.13 -43.71
CA LYS A 847 -3.27 -9.20 -44.58
C LYS A 847 -2.60 -9.97 -45.69
#